data_AF-A0A8J1T6P5-F1
#
_entry.id   AF-A0A8J1T6P5-F1
#
_cell.length_a   1.000
_cell.length_b   1.000
_cell.length_c   1.000
_cell.angle_alpha   90.00
_cell.angle_beta   90.00
_cell.angle_gamma   90.00
#
_symmetry.space_group_name_H-M   'P 1'
#
loop_
_entity.id
_entity.type
_entity.pdbx_description
1 polymer ?
#
loop_
_entity_poly.entity_id
_entity_poly.type
_entity_poly.pdbx_seq_one_letter_code
_entity_poly.pdbx_strand_id
1 'polypeptide(L)'
;MKLYFILLVCVYAVNCDMYLHNPRGSNNRLDEAGRERNNANRMFDSQNNNRGGYNVGSLYYYQGSKLSIEWTNQHSCQNRNAHCEVVLQYMCGDLVRDGVTTTTIPDNPAQCENYDCNTDTRYGMNEDYDYYLNCKLRYRNKGLFTADQNLNGNNRQTAINTRQNPGGTRRGYECPEERDYYPYWHPTPWKDIAILTNDATMCPYYQSESQNVKSKFACDIPREVIYAQANQNFKIPNNKEDCEALELPAVAGVNATNGVWKEFPAHGIPAPECRETELSRDNQLGNGIGGYPLTHNWTIPEDFVEDKCVLRTRYNISTGDYEGWNDTDASNNAQGNNQAAQLDLSEKYGLDDQDAAADRGYEFENNPNTQIFPNADFTLQLAINTAQLGRTFQDRSHTFAVVERPADLKDAVIHNINVRGKRGNIVQVYPGVEYDFVPNTLEMAAGEHVHFQWTGSNTNPRNNDGQGLAGTDRSNVVLQRAQIYPEGSGIAYQPGEKFGHWGRSYPGDVRNMSFLDLPLEDLQNLAVLTNKQFRGELSELDDAGTYYDLGPRKVTTTGSYHYMCTRNNNFSNRSQKGRIICLDHSVADVSVGWNGGSINIGRKAAINIEPDTFAQLQKLRIEEWETAVAEARIAELGRSINVGDGYASNYIRLLPETKLTQGDKTFTVQMKVEQPGTKNVGVYRTNNDFATWTRLDADINDGLATFEAQGGGVYVARTEPQVGVIVGVCIGLIALVAIIIGGILYFKKNPDKLESLRGGARNAGRSVQNKV
;
A
#
# COMPACT_ATOMS: atom_id res chain seq x y z
N MET A 1 -39.66 40.81 31.36
CA MET A 1 -39.33 40.60 29.94
C MET A 1 -37.81 40.41 29.84
N LYS A 2 -37.32 39.18 30.02
CA LYS A 2 -35.89 38.84 29.95
C LYS A 2 -35.65 38.11 28.63
N LEU A 3 -34.78 38.71 27.81
CA LEU A 3 -34.33 38.21 26.51
C LEU A 3 -33.60 36.87 26.72
N TYR A 4 -34.11 35.78 26.14
CA TYR A 4 -33.34 34.56 25.97
C TYR A 4 -32.44 34.74 24.75
N PHE A 5 -31.13 34.80 24.99
CA PHE A 5 -30.11 34.72 23.95
C PHE A 5 -30.10 33.27 23.44
N ILE A 6 -30.49 33.06 22.18
CA ILE A 6 -30.28 31.80 21.47
C ILE A 6 -28.78 31.70 21.22
N LEU A 7 -28.10 30.89 22.03
CA LEU A 7 -26.74 30.46 21.75
C LEU A 7 -26.83 29.35 20.69
N LEU A 8 -26.83 29.78 19.43
CA LEU A 8 -26.62 28.92 18.28
C LEU A 8 -25.20 28.38 18.39
N VAL A 9 -25.03 27.23 19.05
CA VAL A 9 -23.79 26.45 19.01
C VAL A 9 -23.62 26.00 17.56
N CYS A 10 -22.71 26.66 16.85
CA CYS A 10 -22.24 26.21 15.56
C CYS A 10 -21.63 24.81 15.74
N VAL A 11 -22.41 23.77 15.44
CA VAL A 11 -21.87 22.44 15.12
C VAL A 11 -21.11 22.61 13.81
N TYR A 12 -19.86 23.05 13.89
CA TYR A 12 -18.93 22.90 12.77
C TYR A 12 -18.70 21.40 12.62
N ALA A 13 -19.43 20.78 11.70
CA ALA A 13 -19.02 19.49 11.16
C ALA A 13 -17.63 19.70 10.56
N VAL A 14 -16.60 19.21 11.24
CA VAL A 14 -15.25 19.15 10.69
C VAL A 14 -15.34 18.17 9.52
N ASN A 15 -15.45 18.72 8.30
CA ASN A 15 -15.50 17.97 7.05
C ASN A 15 -14.10 17.91 6.49
N CYS A 16 -13.42 16.78 6.67
CA CYS A 16 -12.22 16.35 5.92
C CYS A 16 -11.52 15.29 6.74
N ASP A 17 -11.44 14.03 6.31
CA ASP A 17 -10.49 13.12 6.97
C ASP A 17 -9.84 12.04 6.09
N MET A 18 -10.04 11.99 4.75
CA MET A 18 -9.19 11.19 3.85
C MET A 18 -9.31 11.67 2.38
N TYR A 19 -8.24 12.06 1.69
CA TYR A 19 -8.25 12.40 0.26
C TYR A 19 -7.34 11.50 -0.55
N LEU A 20 -7.92 10.86 -1.56
CA LEU A 20 -7.15 10.03 -2.49
C LEU A 20 -6.59 10.90 -3.62
N HIS A 21 -5.27 10.82 -3.87
CA HIS A 21 -4.57 11.63 -4.87
C HIS A 21 -4.18 10.84 -6.13
N ASN A 22 -3.78 9.57 -5.97
CA ASN A 22 -3.50 8.67 -7.08
C ASN A 22 -3.97 7.24 -6.79
N PRO A 23 -4.70 6.56 -7.70
CA PRO A 23 -5.44 7.15 -8.82
C PRO A 23 -6.35 8.29 -8.36
N ARG A 24 -6.70 9.22 -9.27
CA ARG A 24 -7.40 10.47 -8.89
C ARG A 24 -8.66 10.24 -8.06
N GLY A 25 -8.68 10.73 -6.83
CA GLY A 25 -9.86 10.74 -5.96
C GLY A 25 -10.99 11.62 -6.49
N SER A 26 -12.17 11.02 -6.63
CA SER A 26 -13.36 11.72 -7.10
C SER A 26 -13.98 12.57 -5.99
N ASN A 27 -14.03 12.08 -4.75
CA ASN A 27 -14.74 12.71 -3.65
C ASN A 27 -16.17 13.18 -4.04
N ASN A 28 -16.91 12.33 -4.76
CA ASN A 28 -18.21 12.60 -5.41
C ASN A 28 -18.21 13.65 -6.55
N ARG A 29 -17.08 14.25 -6.88
CA ARG A 29 -16.93 15.19 -7.99
C ARG A 29 -17.01 14.46 -9.34
N LEU A 30 -17.37 15.19 -10.39
CA LEU A 30 -17.36 14.75 -11.78
C LEU A 30 -16.59 15.77 -12.64
N ASP A 31 -17.27 16.81 -13.14
CA ASP A 31 -16.74 17.80 -14.08
C ASP A 31 -17.19 19.22 -13.74
N GLU A 32 -17.46 19.48 -12.46
CA GLU A 32 -17.98 20.76 -12.01
C GLU A 32 -17.00 21.91 -12.29
N ALA A 33 -17.47 22.98 -12.94
CA ALA A 33 -16.65 24.19 -13.16
C ALA A 33 -16.26 24.94 -11.87
N GLY A 34 -16.95 24.68 -10.75
CA GLY A 34 -16.66 25.26 -9.44
C GLY A 34 -15.55 24.51 -8.70
N ARG A 35 -15.01 25.12 -7.64
CA ARG A 35 -13.96 24.51 -6.78
C ARG A 35 -14.49 23.32 -5.96
N GLU A 36 -15.78 23.34 -5.65
CA GLU A 36 -16.49 22.37 -4.83
C GLU A 36 -17.20 21.35 -5.72
N ARG A 37 -17.37 20.12 -5.24
CA ARG A 37 -18.35 19.18 -5.78
C ARG A 37 -19.76 19.77 -5.66
N ASN A 38 -20.63 19.52 -6.63
CA ASN A 38 -22.00 20.05 -6.60
C ASN A 38 -22.94 19.21 -5.71
N ASN A 39 -22.63 17.94 -5.50
CA ASN A 39 -23.49 17.02 -4.76
C ASN A 39 -22.68 16.01 -3.94
N ALA A 40 -22.71 16.15 -2.61
CA ALA A 40 -22.05 15.23 -1.68
C ALA A 40 -22.75 13.85 -1.55
N ASN A 41 -23.93 13.70 -2.18
CA ASN A 41 -24.75 12.49 -2.11
C ASN A 41 -24.73 11.69 -3.41
N ARG A 42 -23.86 12.06 -4.37
CA ARG A 42 -23.91 11.52 -5.73
C ARG A 42 -23.64 10.01 -5.79
N MET A 43 -22.53 9.56 -5.19
CA MET A 43 -21.99 8.20 -5.32
C MET A 43 -21.86 7.49 -3.97
N PHE A 44 -21.24 8.14 -2.97
CA PHE A 44 -20.88 7.53 -1.69
C PHE A 44 -20.75 8.59 -0.59
N ASP A 45 -20.71 8.19 0.67
CA ASP A 45 -20.49 9.12 1.77
C ASP A 45 -18.99 9.35 2.04
N SER A 46 -18.41 10.39 1.43
CA SER A 46 -16.99 10.65 1.65
C SER A 46 -16.67 11.22 3.03
N GLN A 47 -17.63 11.90 3.67
CA GLN A 47 -17.42 12.70 4.89
C GLN A 47 -16.28 13.75 4.76
N ASN A 48 -15.91 14.08 3.53
CA ASN A 48 -14.80 14.95 3.20
C ASN A 48 -15.27 16.37 2.88
N ASN A 49 -14.33 17.32 2.91
CA ASN A 49 -14.55 18.67 2.39
C ASN A 49 -14.99 18.63 0.92
N ASN A 50 -15.94 19.47 0.53
CA ASN A 50 -16.46 19.56 -0.83
C ASN A 50 -15.37 19.88 -1.89
N ARG A 51 -14.22 20.44 -1.49
CA ARG A 51 -13.14 20.85 -2.40
C ARG A 51 -12.05 19.81 -2.62
N GLY A 52 -12.10 18.65 -1.97
CA GLY A 52 -11.04 17.64 -2.04
C GLY A 52 -10.94 16.87 -3.37
N GLY A 53 -12.03 16.78 -4.13
CA GLY A 53 -12.08 15.96 -5.36
C GLY A 53 -11.41 16.58 -6.58
N TYR A 54 -11.05 15.71 -7.52
CA TYR A 54 -10.54 16.07 -8.85
C TYR A 54 -11.62 15.93 -9.92
N ASN A 55 -11.40 16.53 -11.09
CA ASN A 55 -12.28 16.31 -12.23
C ASN A 55 -11.99 14.93 -12.84
N VAL A 56 -13.03 14.33 -13.41
CA VAL A 56 -13.03 12.99 -13.97
C VAL A 56 -11.93 12.82 -15.02
N GLY A 57 -11.31 11.65 -14.97
CA GLY A 57 -10.28 11.22 -15.88
C GLY A 57 -10.05 9.73 -15.68
N SER A 58 -10.19 8.96 -16.75
CA SER A 58 -10.00 7.51 -16.71
C SER A 58 -8.63 7.14 -17.27
N LEU A 59 -7.96 6.21 -16.60
CA LEU A 59 -6.67 5.65 -16.98
C LEU A 59 -6.83 4.13 -17.15
N TYR A 60 -5.84 3.49 -17.74
CA TYR A 60 -5.73 2.04 -17.71
C TYR A 60 -4.39 1.60 -17.11
N TYR A 61 -4.36 0.41 -16.52
CA TYR A 61 -3.16 -0.20 -15.98
C TYR A 61 -2.99 -1.62 -16.52
N TYR A 62 -1.76 -2.00 -16.86
CA TYR A 62 -1.47 -3.38 -17.25
C TYR A 62 -1.48 -4.27 -16.00
N GLN A 63 -1.94 -5.51 -16.16
CA GLN A 63 -1.71 -6.60 -15.21
C GLN A 63 -0.24 -6.63 -14.76
N GLY A 64 0.01 -6.81 -13.46
CA GLY A 64 1.34 -6.86 -12.85
C GLY A 64 2.13 -5.55 -12.85
N SER A 65 1.57 -4.44 -13.34
CA SER A 65 2.24 -3.13 -13.28
C SER A 65 2.16 -2.54 -11.87
N LYS A 66 3.15 -1.72 -11.49
CA LYS A 66 3.24 -1.07 -10.18
C LYS A 66 2.56 0.29 -10.22
N LEU A 67 1.54 0.48 -9.38
CA LEU A 67 0.79 1.71 -9.21
C LEU A 67 1.05 2.27 -7.80
N SER A 68 1.57 3.50 -7.71
CA SER A 68 1.70 4.17 -6.42
C SER A 68 0.37 4.78 -6.01
N ILE A 69 -0.34 4.12 -5.09
CA ILE A 69 -1.52 4.68 -4.45
C ILE A 69 -1.04 5.78 -3.51
N GLU A 70 -1.65 6.96 -3.56
CA GLU A 70 -1.24 8.11 -2.75
C GLU A 70 -2.45 8.79 -2.13
N TRP A 71 -2.37 9.14 -0.84
CA TRP A 71 -3.43 9.84 -0.13
C TRP A 71 -2.90 10.78 0.96
N THR A 72 -3.81 11.60 1.47
CA THR A 72 -3.64 12.41 2.68
C THR A 72 -4.80 12.16 3.63
N ASN A 73 -4.57 12.21 4.94
CA ASN A 73 -5.61 12.07 5.96
C ASN A 73 -5.41 13.13 7.03
N GLN A 74 -6.47 13.82 7.45
CA GLN A 74 -6.30 14.98 8.33
C GLN A 74 -5.97 14.60 9.78
N HIS A 75 -6.48 13.48 10.30
CA HIS A 75 -6.06 12.96 11.60
C HIS A 75 -4.78 12.13 11.51
N SER A 76 -4.19 11.81 12.65
CA SER A 76 -2.95 11.06 12.72
C SER A 76 -3.08 9.53 12.72
N CYS A 77 -2.02 8.91 12.25
CA CYS A 77 -1.69 7.50 12.32
C CYS A 77 -0.31 7.36 12.99
N GLN A 78 -0.07 6.27 13.73
CA GLN A 78 1.12 6.07 14.58
C GLN A 78 1.44 7.26 15.50
N ASN A 79 0.40 7.88 16.07
CA ASN A 79 0.49 9.03 16.96
C ASN A 79 -0.43 8.80 18.16
N ARG A 80 -0.07 9.39 19.31
CA ARG A 80 -0.80 9.29 20.58
C ARG A 80 -2.25 9.84 20.55
N ASN A 81 -2.63 10.56 19.51
CA ASN A 81 -3.91 11.27 19.46
C ASN A 81 -5.07 10.41 18.90
N ALA A 82 -4.78 9.39 18.10
CA ALA A 82 -5.80 8.54 17.50
C ALA A 82 -5.30 7.12 17.23
N HIS A 83 -6.16 6.13 17.43
CA HIS A 83 -6.03 4.84 16.77
C HIS A 83 -6.49 5.00 15.32
N CYS A 84 -5.74 4.44 14.39
CA CYS A 84 -5.93 4.63 12.95
C CYS A 84 -5.85 3.29 12.21
N GLU A 85 -6.73 3.12 11.23
CA GLU A 85 -6.66 2.07 10.22
C GLU A 85 -6.95 2.66 8.84
N VAL A 86 -6.11 2.33 7.86
CA VAL A 86 -6.33 2.63 6.44
C VAL A 86 -6.56 1.32 5.71
N VAL A 87 -7.73 1.16 5.10
CA VAL A 87 -8.07 -0.03 4.29
C VAL A 87 -8.12 0.38 2.83
N LEU A 88 -7.26 -0.22 2.01
CA LEU A 88 -7.18 -0.03 0.56
C LEU A 88 -7.92 -1.16 -0.12
N GLN A 89 -8.86 -0.83 -1.00
CA GLN A 89 -9.74 -1.80 -1.64
C GLN A 89 -9.99 -1.43 -3.10
N TYR A 90 -10.41 -2.40 -3.90
CA TYR A 90 -10.88 -2.16 -5.26
C TYR A 90 -12.14 -2.98 -5.55
N MET A 91 -12.90 -2.52 -6.53
CA MET A 91 -14.05 -3.22 -7.07
C MET A 91 -14.03 -3.05 -8.58
N CYS A 92 -14.39 -4.09 -9.31
CA CYS A 92 -14.57 -4.01 -10.75
C CYS A 92 -15.86 -4.69 -11.18
N GLY A 93 -16.43 -4.23 -12.30
CA GLY A 93 -17.57 -4.88 -12.94
C GLY A 93 -18.26 -3.99 -13.97
N ASP A 94 -19.03 -4.63 -14.86
CA ASP A 94 -19.67 -4.02 -16.03
C ASP A 94 -20.49 -2.76 -15.74
N LEU A 95 -21.07 -2.69 -14.55
CA LEU A 95 -21.98 -1.62 -14.14
C LEU A 95 -21.27 -0.43 -13.46
N VAL A 96 -20.01 -0.59 -13.05
CA VAL A 96 -19.22 0.45 -12.36
C VAL A 96 -18.95 1.61 -13.31
N ARG A 97 -19.30 2.84 -12.90
CA ARG A 97 -19.20 4.03 -13.76
C ARG A 97 -19.20 5.33 -12.99
N ASP A 98 -18.53 6.34 -13.54
CA ASP A 98 -18.67 7.73 -13.10
C ASP A 98 -20.02 8.33 -13.56
N GLY A 99 -20.56 7.94 -14.72
CA GLY A 99 -21.75 8.57 -15.30
C GLY A 99 -21.48 9.99 -15.80
N VAL A 100 -22.53 10.71 -16.23
CA VAL A 100 -22.42 12.03 -16.90
C VAL A 100 -23.17 13.16 -16.19
N THR A 101 -23.80 12.87 -15.06
CA THR A 101 -24.49 13.87 -14.22
C THR A 101 -23.97 13.89 -12.79
N THR A 102 -24.11 15.04 -12.15
CA THR A 102 -23.83 15.23 -10.72
C THR A 102 -25.03 14.87 -9.83
N THR A 103 -26.19 14.60 -10.42
CA THR A 103 -27.39 14.17 -9.67
C THR A 103 -27.18 12.76 -9.10
N THR A 104 -27.69 12.52 -7.88
CA THR A 104 -27.71 11.19 -7.28
C THR A 104 -28.63 10.27 -8.08
N ILE A 105 -28.16 9.04 -8.37
CA ILE A 105 -28.97 8.00 -9.01
C ILE A 105 -30.32 7.81 -8.28
N PRO A 106 -31.48 7.64 -8.93
CA PRO A 106 -32.77 7.49 -8.24
C PRO A 106 -32.87 6.23 -7.36
N ASP A 107 -33.74 6.25 -6.35
CA ASP A 107 -34.06 5.06 -5.53
C ASP A 107 -35.30 4.33 -6.05
N ASN A 108 -36.18 5.05 -6.77
CA ASN A 108 -37.35 4.49 -7.42
C ASN A 108 -37.01 4.21 -8.89
N PRO A 109 -37.04 2.94 -9.33
CA PRO A 109 -36.74 2.57 -10.71
C PRO A 109 -37.63 3.28 -11.74
N ALA A 110 -38.85 3.69 -11.39
CA ALA A 110 -39.72 4.47 -12.28
C ALA A 110 -39.18 5.86 -12.68
N GLN A 111 -38.11 6.33 -12.03
CA GLN A 111 -37.41 7.57 -12.36
C GLN A 111 -36.15 7.34 -13.22
N CYS A 112 -35.82 6.08 -13.49
CA CYS A 112 -34.70 5.66 -14.32
C CYS A 112 -35.19 5.31 -15.72
N GLU A 113 -34.28 5.39 -16.69
CA GLU A 113 -34.56 4.98 -18.06
C GLU A 113 -34.97 3.50 -18.10
N ASN A 114 -35.99 3.17 -18.90
CA ASN A 114 -36.55 1.82 -19.02
C ASN A 114 -36.94 1.14 -17.70
N TYR A 115 -37.21 1.92 -16.64
CA TYR A 115 -37.52 1.41 -15.30
C TYR A 115 -36.36 0.63 -14.65
N ASP A 116 -35.12 0.85 -15.08
CA ASP A 116 -33.93 0.15 -14.58
C ASP A 116 -32.74 1.09 -14.34
N CYS A 117 -32.47 1.37 -13.08
CA CYS A 117 -31.36 2.23 -12.68
C CYS A 117 -29.98 1.60 -12.90
N ASN A 118 -29.86 0.27 -12.95
CA ASN A 118 -28.57 -0.37 -13.19
C ASN A 118 -28.05 -0.05 -14.60
N THR A 119 -28.95 0.04 -15.58
CA THR A 119 -28.62 0.33 -16.99
C THR A 119 -28.66 1.82 -17.35
N ASP A 120 -29.19 2.68 -16.49
CA ASP A 120 -29.23 4.12 -16.70
C ASP A 120 -27.84 4.75 -16.51
N THR A 121 -27.08 4.85 -17.60
CA THR A 121 -25.68 5.32 -17.59
C THR A 121 -25.54 6.82 -17.34
N ARG A 122 -26.65 7.57 -17.28
CA ARG A 122 -26.62 8.99 -16.97
C ARG A 122 -26.02 9.23 -15.59
N TYR A 123 -26.33 8.36 -14.65
CA TYR A 123 -25.89 8.45 -13.26
C TYR A 123 -24.61 7.64 -13.02
N GLY A 124 -23.79 8.15 -12.10
CA GLY A 124 -22.68 7.38 -11.58
C GLY A 124 -23.17 6.27 -10.64
N MET A 125 -22.44 5.17 -10.64
CA MET A 125 -22.76 3.98 -9.86
C MET A 125 -21.49 3.19 -9.58
N ASN A 126 -21.16 2.95 -8.31
CA ASN A 126 -20.10 2.02 -7.94
C ASN A 126 -20.75 0.68 -7.60
N GLU A 127 -21.51 0.64 -6.52
CA GLU A 127 -22.35 -0.51 -6.16
C GLU A 127 -23.68 -0.45 -6.92
N ASP A 128 -24.19 -1.61 -7.35
CA ASP A 128 -25.44 -1.69 -8.09
C ASP A 128 -26.69 -1.56 -7.19
N TYR A 129 -27.84 -1.38 -7.84
CA TYR A 129 -29.12 -1.19 -7.15
C TYR A 129 -29.54 -2.42 -6.35
N ASP A 130 -29.22 -3.64 -6.79
CA ASP A 130 -29.65 -4.86 -6.12
C ASP A 130 -28.87 -5.06 -4.82
N TYR A 131 -27.56 -4.79 -4.84
CA TYR A 131 -26.71 -4.73 -3.66
C TYR A 131 -27.24 -3.71 -2.63
N TYR A 132 -27.54 -2.49 -3.09
CA TYR A 132 -28.09 -1.45 -2.23
C TYR A 132 -29.46 -1.81 -1.68
N LEU A 133 -30.35 -2.36 -2.51
CA LEU A 133 -31.70 -2.74 -2.12
C LEU A 133 -31.66 -3.86 -1.06
N ASN A 134 -30.75 -4.83 -1.21
CA ASN A 134 -30.50 -5.82 -0.16
C ASN A 134 -30.06 -5.14 1.15
N CYS A 135 -29.09 -4.24 1.12
CA CYS A 135 -28.66 -3.48 2.30
C CYS A 135 -29.78 -2.63 2.93
N LYS A 136 -30.59 -1.97 2.11
CA LYS A 136 -31.72 -1.13 2.54
C LYS A 136 -32.81 -1.92 3.26
N LEU A 137 -33.01 -3.19 2.91
CA LEU A 137 -34.03 -4.05 3.50
C LEU A 137 -33.49 -4.99 4.58
N ARG A 138 -32.19 -5.30 4.55
CA ARG A 138 -31.53 -6.17 5.53
C ARG A 138 -31.54 -5.55 6.91
N TYR A 139 -31.89 -6.35 7.92
CA TYR A 139 -31.76 -5.93 9.31
C TYR A 139 -30.29 -5.57 9.62
N ARG A 140 -30.09 -4.44 10.29
CA ARG A 140 -28.75 -4.09 10.79
C ARG A 140 -28.27 -5.13 11.79
N ASN A 141 -26.96 -5.29 11.90
CA ASN A 141 -26.40 -6.06 13.00
C ASN A 141 -26.64 -5.32 14.32
N LYS A 142 -27.50 -5.91 15.17
CA LYS A 142 -27.87 -5.36 16.47
C LYS A 142 -26.81 -5.58 17.55
N GLY A 143 -25.75 -6.35 17.26
CA GLY A 143 -24.59 -6.55 18.12
C GLY A 143 -23.57 -5.41 18.06
N LEU A 144 -23.76 -4.41 17.19
CA LEU A 144 -22.81 -3.31 17.01
C LEU A 144 -22.98 -2.21 18.07
N PHE A 145 -21.84 -1.63 18.46
CA PHE A 145 -21.80 -0.45 19.28
C PHE A 145 -22.34 0.78 18.54
N THR A 146 -23.30 1.45 19.16
CA THR A 146 -23.97 2.67 18.72
C THR A 146 -23.80 3.82 19.70
N ALA A 147 -23.09 3.61 20.81
CA ALA A 147 -22.97 4.57 21.90
C ALA A 147 -24.36 5.06 22.35
N ASP A 148 -24.59 6.37 22.35
CA ASP A 148 -25.84 7.04 22.70
C ASP A 148 -26.76 7.32 21.49
N GLN A 149 -26.43 6.81 20.29
CA GLN A 149 -27.29 6.95 19.12
C GLN A 149 -28.52 6.05 19.21
N ASN A 150 -29.72 6.65 19.26
CA ASN A 150 -30.96 5.88 19.24
C ASN A 150 -31.26 5.28 17.85
N LEU A 151 -30.96 4.00 17.70
CA LEU A 151 -31.35 3.17 16.54
C LEU A 151 -32.49 2.18 16.86
N ASN A 152 -33.11 2.29 18.03
CA ASN A 152 -34.17 1.37 18.50
C ASN A 152 -35.54 1.67 17.90
N GLY A 153 -35.71 2.79 17.18
CA GLY A 153 -36.96 3.11 16.48
C GLY A 153 -37.27 2.12 15.35
N ASN A 154 -38.56 1.82 15.15
CA ASN A 154 -39.05 0.87 14.12
C ASN A 154 -38.54 1.20 12.70
N ASN A 155 -38.27 2.47 12.40
CA ASN A 155 -37.81 2.93 11.08
C ASN A 155 -36.28 2.91 10.92
N ARG A 156 -35.53 2.45 11.93
CA ARG A 156 -34.04 2.48 11.97
C ARG A 156 -33.43 1.08 12.15
N GLN A 157 -34.12 0.06 11.64
CA GLN A 157 -33.80 -1.34 11.89
C GLN A 157 -32.89 -1.96 10.81
N THR A 158 -32.48 -1.20 9.80
CA THR A 158 -31.83 -1.76 8.59
C THR A 158 -30.37 -1.39 8.46
N ALA A 159 -29.60 -2.12 7.64
CA ALA A 159 -28.15 -1.92 7.45
C ALA A 159 -27.77 -0.56 6.83
N ILE A 160 -28.74 0.28 6.47
CA ILE A 160 -28.50 1.70 6.17
C ILE A 160 -28.40 2.57 7.42
N ASN A 161 -28.82 2.07 8.58
CA ASN A 161 -28.83 2.78 9.86
C ASN A 161 -27.64 2.31 10.71
N THR A 162 -26.57 3.10 10.72
CA THR A 162 -25.37 2.88 11.53
C THR A 162 -25.23 3.95 12.59
N ARG A 163 -24.24 3.82 13.49
CA ARG A 163 -23.88 4.90 14.43
C ARG A 163 -23.55 6.21 13.71
N GLN A 164 -22.85 6.13 12.57
CA GLN A 164 -22.45 7.33 11.80
C GLN A 164 -23.53 7.83 10.83
N ASN A 165 -24.44 6.95 10.40
CA ASN A 165 -25.57 7.30 9.54
C ASN A 165 -26.91 6.89 10.18
N PRO A 166 -27.27 7.44 11.36
CA PRO A 166 -28.43 6.97 12.11
C PRO A 166 -29.76 7.21 11.36
N GLY A 167 -29.80 8.26 10.53
CA GLY A 167 -30.95 8.59 9.69
C GLY A 167 -31.10 7.74 8.42
N GLY A 168 -30.12 6.91 8.07
CA GLY A 168 -30.14 6.16 6.81
C GLY A 168 -30.09 7.05 5.58
N THR A 169 -29.36 8.17 5.65
CA THR A 169 -29.24 9.11 4.53
C THR A 169 -28.58 8.40 3.36
N ARG A 170 -29.25 8.43 2.20
CA ARG A 170 -28.77 7.76 0.99
C ARG A 170 -27.67 8.56 0.29
N ARG A 171 -26.62 7.85 -0.12
CA ARG A 171 -25.46 8.38 -0.86
C ARG A 171 -25.18 7.40 -1.99
N GLY A 172 -25.67 7.73 -3.19
CA GLY A 172 -25.73 6.75 -4.29
C GLY A 172 -26.39 5.44 -3.85
N TYR A 173 -25.69 4.34 -4.10
CA TYR A 173 -26.06 2.96 -3.75
C TYR A 173 -25.09 2.32 -2.75
N GLU A 174 -24.36 3.15 -1.99
CA GLU A 174 -23.51 2.67 -0.91
C GLU A 174 -24.33 1.99 0.20
N CYS A 175 -23.76 0.92 0.78
CA CYS A 175 -24.26 0.30 2.02
C CYS A 175 -23.51 0.86 3.24
N PRO A 176 -24.14 1.68 4.10
CA PRO A 176 -23.48 2.29 5.26
C PRO A 176 -22.86 1.30 6.24
N GLU A 177 -23.51 0.16 6.53
CA GLU A 177 -22.95 -0.84 7.44
C GLU A 177 -21.67 -1.48 6.89
N GLU A 178 -21.60 -1.74 5.58
CA GLU A 178 -20.36 -2.23 4.94
C GLU A 178 -19.25 -1.18 4.95
N ARG A 179 -19.61 0.08 4.73
CA ARG A 179 -18.67 1.20 4.81
C ARG A 179 -18.14 1.41 6.22
N ASP A 180 -18.98 1.34 7.25
CA ASP A 180 -18.59 1.73 8.61
C ASP A 180 -17.82 0.65 9.35
N TYR A 181 -18.12 -0.62 9.11
CA TYR A 181 -17.58 -1.73 9.89
C TYR A 181 -16.73 -2.65 9.00
N TYR A 182 -15.54 -3.01 9.49
CA TYR A 182 -14.58 -3.86 8.78
C TYR A 182 -13.89 -4.81 9.76
N PRO A 183 -13.61 -6.07 9.37
CA PRO A 183 -14.05 -6.77 8.15
C PRO A 183 -15.57 -6.93 8.09
N TYR A 184 -16.16 -6.91 6.89
CA TYR A 184 -17.61 -7.05 6.73
C TYR A 184 -18.05 -8.52 6.83
N TRP A 185 -19.15 -8.79 7.54
CA TRP A 185 -19.65 -10.15 7.80
C TRP A 185 -20.64 -10.67 6.74
N HIS A 186 -21.21 -9.78 5.92
CA HIS A 186 -22.02 -10.15 4.75
C HIS A 186 -21.20 -10.02 3.47
N PRO A 187 -21.69 -10.56 2.33
CA PRO A 187 -21.02 -10.42 1.05
C PRO A 187 -20.82 -8.93 0.68
N THR A 188 -19.61 -8.61 0.24
CA THR A 188 -19.22 -7.29 -0.28
C THR A 188 -18.65 -7.43 -1.70
N PRO A 189 -18.86 -6.45 -2.60
CA PRO A 189 -18.19 -6.43 -3.90
C PRO A 189 -16.75 -5.91 -3.82
N TRP A 190 -16.32 -5.41 -2.66
CA TRP A 190 -15.00 -4.82 -2.45
C TRP A 190 -13.96 -5.90 -2.12
N LYS A 191 -12.87 -5.90 -2.89
CA LYS A 191 -11.70 -6.75 -2.72
C LYS A 191 -10.61 -6.00 -1.98
N ASP A 192 -10.00 -6.64 -0.98
CA ASP A 192 -9.02 -5.98 -0.12
C ASP A 192 -7.62 -6.02 -0.76
N ILE A 193 -6.93 -4.87 -0.79
CA ILE A 193 -5.54 -4.72 -1.25
C ILE A 193 -4.61 -4.79 -0.03
N ALA A 194 -4.80 -3.87 0.91
CA ALA A 194 -3.96 -3.72 2.08
C ALA A 194 -4.73 -3.12 3.28
N ILE A 195 -4.38 -3.56 4.50
CA ILE A 195 -4.80 -2.98 5.76
C ILE A 195 -3.57 -2.42 6.47
N LEU A 196 -3.55 -1.10 6.67
CA LEU A 196 -2.49 -0.40 7.36
C LEU A 196 -3.04 0.07 8.72
N THR A 197 -2.60 -0.53 9.82
CA THR A 197 -3.21 -0.31 11.15
C THR A 197 -2.18 0.19 12.18
N ASN A 198 -2.61 0.90 13.22
CA ASN A 198 -1.73 1.17 14.37
C ASN A 198 -1.39 -0.11 15.16
N ASP A 199 -2.31 -1.07 15.18
CA ASP A 199 -2.18 -2.35 15.90
C ASP A 199 -2.07 -3.51 14.92
N ALA A 200 -0.84 -3.80 14.50
CA ALA A 200 -0.57 -4.91 13.58
C ALA A 200 -0.78 -6.30 14.21
N THR A 201 -0.98 -6.41 15.54
CA THR A 201 -1.32 -7.70 16.16
C THR A 201 -2.70 -8.21 15.70
N MET A 202 -3.54 -7.32 15.18
CA MET A 202 -4.84 -7.64 14.56
C MET A 202 -4.73 -8.13 13.12
N CYS A 203 -3.54 -8.11 12.49
CA CYS A 203 -3.38 -8.55 11.10
C CYS A 203 -3.84 -9.99 10.83
N PRO A 204 -3.56 -11.00 11.66
CA PRO A 204 -4.10 -12.34 11.47
C PRO A 204 -5.63 -12.38 11.43
N TYR A 205 -6.29 -11.54 12.23
CA TYR A 205 -7.74 -11.40 12.20
C TYR A 205 -8.21 -10.77 10.88
N TYR A 206 -7.66 -9.63 10.46
CA TYR A 206 -8.05 -8.99 9.19
C TYR A 206 -7.82 -9.90 7.98
N GLN A 207 -6.68 -10.58 7.92
CA GLN A 207 -6.32 -11.46 6.81
C GLN A 207 -7.22 -12.70 6.73
N SER A 208 -7.59 -13.28 7.87
CA SER A 208 -8.46 -14.46 7.91
C SER A 208 -9.94 -14.14 7.72
N GLU A 209 -10.39 -12.94 8.13
CA GLU A 209 -11.78 -12.51 8.00
C GLU A 209 -12.10 -11.78 6.69
N SER A 210 -11.10 -11.39 5.90
CA SER A 210 -11.31 -10.79 4.57
C SER A 210 -12.08 -11.74 3.64
N GLN A 211 -13.03 -11.19 2.88
CA GLN A 211 -13.75 -11.98 1.87
C GLN A 211 -12.83 -12.43 0.71
N ASN A 212 -11.61 -11.89 0.61
CA ASN A 212 -10.60 -12.41 -0.32
C ASN A 212 -10.44 -13.93 -0.17
N VAL A 213 -10.40 -14.42 1.08
CA VAL A 213 -10.11 -15.83 1.42
C VAL A 213 -11.23 -16.54 2.19
N LYS A 214 -12.17 -15.81 2.79
CA LYS A 214 -13.25 -16.39 3.60
C LYS A 214 -14.62 -16.17 2.95
N SER A 215 -15.41 -17.23 2.79
CA SER A 215 -16.79 -17.12 2.33
C SER A 215 -17.66 -16.35 3.31
N LYS A 216 -18.72 -15.73 2.80
CA LYS A 216 -19.69 -14.96 3.59
C LYS A 216 -21.08 -15.54 3.40
N PHE A 217 -21.97 -15.26 4.34
CA PHE A 217 -23.34 -15.76 4.28
C PHE A 217 -24.34 -14.61 4.34
N ALA A 218 -25.45 -14.79 3.64
CA ALA A 218 -26.57 -13.87 3.68
C ALA A 218 -27.88 -14.60 3.34
N CYS A 219 -29.00 -13.99 3.73
CA CYS A 219 -30.31 -14.46 3.33
C CYS A 219 -30.56 -14.10 1.85
N ASP A 220 -30.55 -15.10 0.99
CA ASP A 220 -30.81 -14.97 -0.44
C ASP A 220 -32.31 -14.94 -0.68
N ILE A 221 -32.79 -13.80 -1.17
CA ILE A 221 -34.20 -13.58 -1.48
C ILE A 221 -34.30 -13.35 -2.99
N PRO A 222 -35.19 -14.05 -3.70
CA PRO A 222 -35.40 -13.84 -5.13
C PRO A 222 -35.67 -12.37 -5.43
N ARG A 223 -35.04 -11.85 -6.49
CA ARG A 223 -35.12 -10.44 -6.89
C ARG A 223 -36.56 -9.98 -7.06
N GLU A 224 -37.40 -10.81 -7.66
CA GLU A 224 -38.82 -10.54 -7.92
C GLU A 224 -39.58 -10.30 -6.61
N VAL A 225 -39.27 -11.07 -5.56
CA VAL A 225 -39.86 -10.91 -4.23
C VAL A 225 -39.39 -9.60 -3.61
N ILE A 226 -38.09 -9.33 -3.63
CA ILE A 226 -37.52 -8.08 -3.10
C ILE A 226 -38.22 -6.87 -3.75
N TYR A 227 -38.34 -6.85 -5.09
CA TYR A 227 -38.92 -5.72 -5.81
C TYR A 227 -40.43 -5.55 -5.54
N ALA A 228 -41.18 -6.66 -5.44
CA ALA A 228 -42.60 -6.62 -5.12
C ALA A 228 -42.88 -6.15 -3.68
N GLN A 229 -41.95 -6.44 -2.75
CA GLN A 229 -42.12 -6.24 -1.32
C GLN A 229 -41.35 -5.03 -0.75
N ALA A 230 -40.47 -4.40 -1.53
CA ALA A 230 -39.62 -3.29 -1.07
C ALA A 230 -40.38 -2.12 -0.43
N ASN A 231 -41.65 -1.90 -0.82
CA ASN A 231 -42.51 -0.85 -0.29
C ASN A 231 -43.52 -1.34 0.77
N GLN A 232 -43.49 -2.62 1.15
CA GLN A 232 -44.48 -3.26 2.04
C GLN A 232 -43.92 -3.57 3.44
N ASN A 233 -42.92 -2.80 3.90
CA ASN A 233 -42.24 -3.01 5.19
C ASN A 233 -41.55 -4.39 5.33
N PHE A 234 -41.22 -5.03 4.21
CA PHE A 234 -40.45 -6.27 4.20
C PHE A 234 -39.02 -6.03 4.69
N LYS A 235 -38.48 -6.98 5.44
CA LYS A 235 -37.12 -6.96 5.98
C LYS A 235 -36.43 -8.28 5.72
N ILE A 236 -35.16 -8.19 5.35
CA ILE A 236 -34.32 -9.36 5.08
C ILE A 236 -33.57 -9.71 6.37
N PRO A 237 -33.75 -10.92 6.93
CA PRO A 237 -32.95 -11.42 8.04
C PRO A 237 -31.46 -11.38 7.77
N ASN A 238 -30.68 -11.08 8.80
CA ASN A 238 -29.22 -11.04 8.74
C ASN A 238 -28.56 -12.25 9.44
N ASN A 239 -29.36 -13.22 9.89
CA ASN A 239 -28.89 -14.46 10.49
C ASN A 239 -29.64 -15.66 9.88
N LYS A 240 -29.06 -16.85 10.06
CA LYS A 240 -29.54 -18.09 9.46
C LYS A 240 -30.93 -18.49 9.95
N GLU A 241 -31.15 -18.49 11.26
CA GLU A 241 -32.40 -18.97 11.88
C GLU A 241 -33.61 -18.18 11.37
N ASP A 242 -33.53 -16.85 11.43
CA ASP A 242 -34.60 -15.97 10.95
C ASP A 242 -34.79 -16.07 9.43
N CYS A 243 -33.70 -16.28 8.67
CA CYS A 243 -33.79 -16.43 7.23
C CYS A 243 -34.55 -17.70 6.81
N GLU A 244 -34.23 -18.83 7.45
CA GLU A 244 -34.86 -20.12 7.15
C GLU A 244 -36.31 -20.19 7.64
N ALA A 245 -36.66 -19.38 8.65
CA ALA A 245 -38.02 -19.18 9.15
C ALA A 245 -38.84 -18.16 8.34
N LEU A 246 -38.20 -17.35 7.49
CA LEU A 246 -38.90 -16.33 6.71
C LEU A 246 -39.72 -16.97 5.58
N GLU A 247 -41.04 -16.85 5.67
CA GLU A 247 -41.94 -17.24 4.57
C GLU A 247 -41.98 -16.13 3.50
N LEU A 248 -41.66 -16.50 2.26
CA LEU A 248 -41.69 -15.58 1.12
C LEU A 248 -43.07 -15.64 0.45
N PRO A 249 -43.69 -14.47 0.18
CA PRO A 249 -44.95 -14.45 -0.53
C PRO A 249 -44.77 -14.92 -1.97
N ALA A 250 -45.78 -15.62 -2.50
CA ALA A 250 -45.83 -15.91 -3.93
C ALA A 250 -45.93 -14.60 -4.72
N VAL A 251 -45.06 -14.44 -5.71
CA VAL A 251 -45.06 -13.31 -6.64
C VAL A 251 -45.03 -13.84 -8.08
N ALA A 252 -45.26 -12.97 -9.07
CA ALA A 252 -45.23 -13.38 -10.47
C ALA A 252 -43.87 -14.02 -10.82
N GLY A 253 -43.88 -15.30 -11.21
CA GLY A 253 -42.67 -16.05 -11.57
C GLY A 253 -41.97 -16.78 -10.41
N VAL A 254 -42.37 -16.57 -9.16
CA VAL A 254 -41.77 -17.20 -7.97
C VAL A 254 -42.88 -17.74 -7.06
N ASN A 255 -42.90 -19.07 -6.88
CA ASN A 255 -43.82 -19.70 -5.94
C ASN A 255 -43.47 -19.32 -4.49
N ALA A 256 -44.45 -19.41 -3.58
CA ALA A 256 -44.15 -19.23 -2.16
C ALA A 256 -43.12 -20.28 -1.70
N THR A 257 -42.04 -19.82 -1.09
CA THR A 257 -40.94 -20.63 -0.55
C THR A 257 -40.43 -19.98 0.73
N ASN A 258 -39.54 -20.64 1.46
CA ASN A 258 -38.83 -20.00 2.57
C ASN A 258 -37.61 -19.23 2.06
N GLY A 259 -37.11 -18.30 2.86
CA GLY A 259 -35.80 -17.68 2.67
C GLY A 259 -34.69 -18.73 2.69
N VAL A 260 -33.63 -18.48 1.92
CA VAL A 260 -32.50 -19.40 1.80
C VAL A 260 -31.25 -18.76 2.39
N TRP A 261 -30.72 -19.33 3.46
CA TRP A 261 -29.42 -18.91 3.97
C TRP A 261 -28.31 -19.43 3.06
N LYS A 262 -27.70 -18.54 2.30
CA LYS A 262 -26.79 -18.89 1.20
C LYS A 262 -25.36 -18.51 1.52
N GLU A 263 -24.46 -19.42 1.15
CA GLU A 263 -23.03 -19.15 1.10
C GLU A 263 -22.66 -18.41 -0.19
N PHE A 264 -21.91 -17.32 -0.03
CA PHE A 264 -21.26 -16.58 -1.09
C PHE A 264 -19.77 -16.88 -0.99
N PRO A 265 -19.14 -17.43 -2.04
CA PRO A 265 -17.76 -17.85 -1.97
C PRO A 265 -16.82 -16.68 -1.67
N ALA A 266 -15.65 -17.02 -1.14
CA ALA A 266 -14.52 -16.08 -1.11
C ALA A 266 -14.20 -15.60 -2.53
N HIS A 267 -13.59 -14.43 -2.67
CA HIS A 267 -13.19 -13.92 -3.97
C HIS A 267 -12.13 -14.79 -4.66
N GLY A 268 -11.44 -15.65 -3.90
CA GLY A 268 -10.44 -16.58 -4.44
C GLY A 268 -9.13 -15.90 -4.80
N ILE A 269 -8.83 -14.77 -4.13
CA ILE A 269 -7.60 -14.00 -4.30
C ILE A 269 -6.79 -14.03 -2.99
N PRO A 270 -5.48 -13.69 -3.02
CA PRO A 270 -4.68 -13.68 -1.81
C PRO A 270 -5.29 -12.82 -0.69
N ALA A 271 -5.05 -13.22 0.56
CA ALA A 271 -5.35 -12.38 1.71
C ALA A 271 -4.65 -11.02 1.55
N PRO A 272 -5.26 -9.93 2.02
CA PRO A 272 -4.68 -8.60 1.85
C PRO A 272 -3.33 -8.48 2.57
N GLU A 273 -2.47 -7.58 2.07
CA GLU A 273 -1.30 -7.17 2.84
C GLU A 273 -1.78 -6.56 4.15
N CYS A 274 -1.15 -6.92 5.27
CA CYS A 274 -1.45 -6.27 6.54
C CYS A 274 -0.17 -5.96 7.29
N ARG A 275 -0.03 -4.71 7.69
CA ARG A 275 1.12 -4.17 8.40
C ARG A 275 0.75 -2.90 9.15
N GLU A 276 1.71 -2.38 9.90
CA GLU A 276 1.58 -1.10 10.55
C GLU A 276 1.43 0.03 9.53
N THR A 277 0.59 1.00 9.86
CA THR A 277 0.50 2.28 9.15
C THR A 277 1.75 3.12 9.35
N GLU A 278 1.99 4.05 8.43
CA GLU A 278 3.06 5.03 8.57
C GLU A 278 2.63 6.19 9.48
N LEU A 279 3.60 6.87 10.08
CA LEU A 279 3.33 8.09 10.83
C LEU A 279 2.71 9.15 9.91
N SER A 280 1.50 9.59 10.24
CA SER A 280 0.90 10.82 9.72
C SER A 280 0.69 11.82 10.84
N ARG A 281 0.95 13.09 10.54
CA ARG A 281 0.79 14.18 11.50
C ARG A 281 -0.70 14.56 11.65
N ASP A 282 -1.11 14.99 12.84
CA ASP A 282 -2.43 15.62 12.98
C ASP A 282 -2.48 16.99 12.30
N ASN A 283 -3.56 17.22 11.57
CA ASN A 283 -3.78 18.39 10.73
C ASN A 283 -2.68 18.55 9.66
N GLN A 284 -2.81 19.59 8.82
CA GLN A 284 -1.92 19.79 7.66
C GLN A 284 -1.99 18.64 6.63
N LEU A 285 -3.20 18.12 6.39
CA LEU A 285 -3.49 16.98 5.50
C LEU A 285 -2.76 15.67 5.92
N GLY A 286 -2.26 15.60 7.15
CA GLY A 286 -1.51 14.45 7.67
C GLY A 286 -0.47 13.91 6.70
N ASN A 287 0.31 14.84 6.17
CA ASN A 287 1.56 14.48 5.51
C ASN A 287 2.37 13.54 6.43
N GLY A 288 2.93 12.53 5.81
CA GLY A 288 3.86 11.62 6.46
C GLY A 288 5.20 12.29 6.75
N ILE A 289 6.19 11.46 7.04
CA ILE A 289 7.52 11.92 7.43
C ILE A 289 8.08 12.85 6.33
N GLY A 290 8.44 14.05 6.79
CA GLY A 290 8.94 15.20 6.03
C GLY A 290 8.07 15.76 4.92
N GLY A 291 6.76 15.74 5.12
CA GLY A 291 5.84 16.59 4.37
C GLY A 291 5.35 15.99 3.06
N TYR A 292 5.65 14.71 2.80
CA TYR A 292 5.11 13.98 1.66
C TYR A 292 3.77 13.33 2.02
N PRO A 293 2.85 13.19 1.06
CA PRO A 293 1.68 12.34 1.23
C PRO A 293 2.05 10.89 1.50
N LEU A 294 1.11 10.14 2.09
CA LEU A 294 1.29 8.72 2.32
C LEU A 294 1.12 7.95 1.02
N THR A 295 1.89 6.88 0.85
CA THR A 295 1.87 6.05 -0.36
C THR A 295 1.85 4.56 -0.04
N HIS A 296 1.27 3.78 -0.96
CA HIS A 296 1.35 2.33 -0.99
C HIS A 296 1.51 1.87 -2.44
N ASN A 297 2.54 1.07 -2.73
CA ASN A 297 2.78 0.56 -4.07
C ASN A 297 1.97 -0.72 -4.30
N TRP A 298 0.87 -0.60 -5.02
CA TRP A 298 0.03 -1.72 -5.41
C TRP A 298 0.52 -2.34 -6.72
N THR A 299 0.72 -3.65 -6.73
CA THR A 299 0.92 -4.41 -7.97
C THR A 299 -0.46 -4.84 -8.48
N ILE A 300 -0.84 -4.36 -9.66
CA ILE A 300 -2.13 -4.72 -10.27
C ILE A 300 -2.22 -6.24 -10.41
N PRO A 301 -3.28 -6.91 -9.92
CA PRO A 301 -3.39 -8.36 -10.01
C PRO A 301 -3.36 -8.86 -11.46
N GLU A 302 -2.78 -10.05 -11.66
CA GLU A 302 -2.60 -10.66 -12.99
C GLU A 302 -3.77 -11.56 -13.42
N ASP A 303 -4.74 -11.77 -12.53
CA ASP A 303 -5.80 -12.76 -12.68
C ASP A 303 -7.10 -12.20 -13.27
N PHE A 304 -7.16 -10.89 -13.56
CA PHE A 304 -8.33 -10.28 -14.19
C PHE A 304 -7.97 -9.19 -15.21
N VAL A 305 -8.89 -8.99 -16.14
CA VAL A 305 -8.92 -7.90 -17.13
C VAL A 305 -10.33 -7.34 -17.05
N GLU A 306 -10.47 -6.03 -16.85
CA GLU A 306 -11.77 -5.41 -16.66
C GLU A 306 -11.71 -3.93 -17.04
N ASP A 307 -12.72 -3.45 -17.77
CA ASP A 307 -12.72 -2.08 -18.29
C ASP A 307 -13.10 -1.06 -17.20
N LYS A 308 -13.77 -1.51 -16.14
CA LYS A 308 -14.41 -0.66 -15.15
C LYS A 308 -14.08 -1.12 -13.74
N CYS A 309 -13.03 -0.54 -13.19
CA CYS A 309 -12.62 -0.67 -11.82
C CYS A 309 -12.68 0.67 -11.08
N VAL A 310 -12.83 0.61 -9.76
CA VAL A 310 -12.72 1.76 -8.85
C VAL A 310 -11.89 1.35 -7.64
N LEU A 311 -11.05 2.26 -7.17
CA LEU A 311 -10.26 2.12 -5.95
C LEU A 311 -10.94 2.88 -4.82
N ARG A 312 -10.97 2.31 -3.62
CA ARG A 312 -11.48 2.92 -2.40
C ARG A 312 -10.40 2.94 -1.34
N THR A 313 -10.26 4.07 -0.65
CA THR A 313 -9.52 4.16 0.60
C THR A 313 -10.52 4.42 1.72
N ARG A 314 -10.49 3.58 2.75
CA ARG A 314 -11.21 3.81 4.00
C ARG A 314 -10.23 4.23 5.06
N TYR A 315 -10.68 5.12 5.93
CA TYR A 315 -9.93 5.61 7.06
C TYR A 315 -10.78 5.53 8.31
N ASN A 316 -10.49 4.54 9.14
CA ASN A 316 -11.15 4.35 10.42
C ASN A 316 -10.29 5.00 11.50
N ILE A 317 -10.90 5.81 12.35
CA ILE A 317 -10.26 6.35 13.54
C ILE A 317 -11.09 6.07 14.78
N SER A 318 -10.42 5.97 15.92
CA SER A 318 -11.02 6.08 17.24
C SER A 318 -10.12 6.87 18.18
N THR A 319 -10.70 7.48 19.19
CA THR A 319 -9.94 8.11 20.26
C THR A 319 -9.54 7.07 21.30
N GLY A 320 -8.52 7.37 22.09
CA GLY A 320 -8.15 6.56 23.25
C GLY A 320 -9.10 6.75 24.43
N ASP A 321 -10.35 7.20 24.25
CA ASP A 321 -11.33 7.34 25.34
C ASP A 321 -11.97 5.99 25.71
N TYR A 322 -12.01 5.03 24.80
CA TYR A 322 -12.47 3.64 25.02
C TYR A 322 -11.62 2.65 24.22
N GLU A 323 -11.61 1.38 24.62
CA GLU A 323 -10.93 0.32 23.86
C GLU A 323 -11.84 -0.18 22.73
N GLY A 324 -11.44 0.05 21.49
CA GLY A 324 -12.28 -0.15 20.29
C GLY A 324 -12.58 -1.60 19.90
N TRP A 325 -12.11 -2.58 20.66
CA TRP A 325 -12.33 -4.02 20.39
C TRP A 325 -12.91 -4.79 21.57
N ASN A 326 -12.52 -4.46 22.81
CA ASN A 326 -12.95 -5.20 23.99
C ASN A 326 -14.24 -4.63 24.60
N ASP A 327 -14.49 -3.32 24.47
CA ASP A 327 -15.58 -2.63 25.17
C ASP A 327 -16.64 -2.06 24.21
N THR A 328 -16.61 -2.41 22.93
CA THR A 328 -17.47 -1.80 21.91
C THR A 328 -18.36 -2.79 21.20
N ASP A 329 -19.33 -3.33 21.93
CA ASP A 329 -20.45 -4.06 21.38
C ASP A 329 -21.80 -3.49 21.84
N ALA A 330 -22.89 -4.17 21.51
CA ALA A 330 -24.23 -3.70 21.85
C ALA A 330 -24.60 -3.70 23.33
N SER A 331 -23.93 -4.46 24.20
CA SER A 331 -24.18 -4.44 25.64
C SER A 331 -23.84 -3.09 26.26
N ASN A 332 -22.94 -2.34 25.64
CA ASN A 332 -22.49 -1.04 26.12
C ASN A 332 -23.26 0.14 25.49
N ASN A 333 -24.32 -0.13 24.73
CA ASN A 333 -25.16 0.91 24.14
C ASN A 333 -26.09 1.56 25.18
N ALA A 334 -26.47 2.81 24.94
CA ALA A 334 -27.49 3.48 25.74
C ALA A 334 -28.82 2.71 25.70
N GLN A 335 -29.44 2.51 26.87
CA GLN A 335 -30.70 1.75 26.99
C GLN A 335 -31.93 2.55 26.54
N GLY A 336 -31.80 3.86 26.35
CA GLY A 336 -32.90 4.76 26.06
C GLY A 336 -32.44 6.07 25.42
N ASN A 337 -33.43 6.91 25.11
CA ASN A 337 -33.16 8.25 24.58
C ASN A 337 -32.50 9.14 25.63
N ASN A 338 -31.49 9.91 25.20
CA ASN A 338 -30.78 10.86 26.06
C ASN A 338 -30.20 10.20 27.32
N GLN A 339 -29.79 8.95 27.21
CA GLN A 339 -29.02 8.24 28.23
C GLN A 339 -27.60 8.04 27.74
N ALA A 340 -26.66 7.99 28.67
CA ALA A 340 -25.28 7.65 28.36
C ALA A 340 -25.14 6.21 27.86
N ALA A 341 -24.09 5.97 27.09
CA ALA A 341 -23.67 4.61 26.77
C ALA A 341 -23.16 3.92 28.06
N GLN A 342 -23.37 2.61 28.18
CA GLN A 342 -23.00 1.85 29.39
C GLN A 342 -21.51 1.47 29.44
N LEU A 343 -20.65 2.25 28.78
CA LEU A 343 -19.21 2.09 28.86
C LEU A 343 -18.74 2.37 30.28
N ASP A 344 -17.96 1.44 30.85
CA ASP A 344 -17.35 1.64 32.15
C ASP A 344 -16.10 2.52 32.01
N LEU A 345 -16.17 3.74 32.55
CA LEU A 345 -15.05 4.68 32.57
C LEU A 345 -14.30 4.65 33.91
N SER A 346 -14.76 3.89 34.91
CA SER A 346 -14.26 3.96 36.29
C SER A 346 -12.78 3.59 36.40
N GLU A 347 -12.39 2.42 35.89
CA GLU A 347 -10.99 1.93 35.92
C GLU A 347 -10.04 2.93 35.25
N LYS A 348 -10.43 3.46 34.09
CA LYS A 348 -9.63 4.39 33.29
C LYS A 348 -9.34 5.71 34.01
N TYR A 349 -10.28 6.19 34.82
CA TYR A 349 -10.15 7.43 35.57
C TYR A 349 -9.83 7.20 37.06
N GLY A 350 -9.55 5.96 37.47
CA GLY A 350 -9.18 5.61 38.85
C GLY A 350 -10.31 5.86 39.85
N LEU A 351 -11.55 5.54 39.46
CA LEU A 351 -12.75 5.62 40.29
C LEU A 351 -13.12 4.22 40.81
N ASP A 352 -13.78 4.16 41.96
CA ASP A 352 -14.00 2.91 42.69
C ASP A 352 -14.84 1.89 41.90
N ASP A 353 -15.88 2.37 41.22
CA ASP A 353 -16.77 1.58 40.36
C ASP A 353 -17.55 2.49 39.39
N GLN A 354 -18.35 1.87 38.51
CA GLN A 354 -19.16 2.57 37.51
C GLN A 354 -20.21 3.50 38.13
N ASP A 355 -20.78 3.16 39.28
CA ASP A 355 -21.77 4.00 39.97
C ASP A 355 -21.10 5.27 40.51
N ALA A 356 -19.91 5.14 41.13
CA ALA A 356 -19.10 6.27 41.57
C ALA A 356 -18.61 7.15 40.41
N ALA A 357 -18.39 6.56 39.23
CA ALA A 357 -18.09 7.30 38.00
C ALA A 357 -19.30 8.11 37.52
N ALA A 358 -20.48 7.49 37.45
CA ALA A 358 -21.72 8.12 37.04
C ALA A 358 -22.16 9.25 38.00
N ASP A 359 -22.05 9.04 39.31
CA ASP A 359 -22.32 10.06 40.34
C ASP A 359 -21.47 11.33 40.16
N ARG A 360 -20.28 11.16 39.56
CA ARG A 360 -19.35 12.25 39.25
C ARG A 360 -19.41 12.70 37.79
N GLY A 361 -20.38 12.22 37.02
CA GLY A 361 -20.61 12.55 35.62
C GLY A 361 -19.54 12.05 34.64
N TYR A 362 -18.74 11.05 35.03
CA TYR A 362 -17.83 10.33 34.14
C TYR A 362 -18.61 9.27 33.36
N GLU A 363 -19.50 9.73 32.50
CA GLU A 363 -20.34 8.91 31.63
C GLU A 363 -20.04 9.19 30.16
N PHE A 364 -20.20 8.17 29.31
CA PHE A 364 -19.99 8.33 27.88
C PHE A 364 -21.25 8.87 27.19
N GLU A 365 -21.40 10.19 27.22
CA GLU A 365 -22.49 10.93 26.58
C GLU A 365 -22.03 12.23 25.93
N ASN A 366 -22.95 12.92 25.25
CA ASN A 366 -22.67 14.23 24.67
C ASN A 366 -22.63 15.32 25.75
N ASN A 367 -21.53 16.08 25.77
CA ASN A 367 -21.27 17.18 26.70
C ASN A 367 -21.52 16.87 28.21
N PRO A 368 -20.89 15.83 28.77
CA PRO A 368 -21.09 15.43 30.16
C PRO A 368 -20.60 16.52 31.13
N ASN A 369 -21.26 16.62 32.28
CA ASN A 369 -20.86 17.51 33.38
C ASN A 369 -20.09 16.73 34.44
N THR A 370 -18.77 16.92 34.51
CA THR A 370 -17.89 16.13 35.36
C THR A 370 -17.58 16.84 36.69
N GLN A 371 -17.67 16.12 37.81
CA GLN A 371 -17.23 16.56 39.13
C GLN A 371 -15.82 16.02 39.41
N ILE A 372 -14.81 16.80 39.03
CA ILE A 372 -13.40 16.40 39.16
C ILE A 372 -12.87 16.49 40.60
N PHE A 373 -13.48 17.34 41.45
CA PHE A 373 -13.11 17.50 42.86
C PHE A 373 -14.24 16.96 43.75
N PRO A 374 -13.99 15.91 44.56
CA PRO A 374 -15.03 15.31 45.42
C PRO A 374 -15.72 16.29 46.37
N ASN A 375 -15.01 17.34 46.79
CA ASN A 375 -15.47 18.30 47.79
C ASN A 375 -15.73 19.71 47.23
N ALA A 376 -15.83 19.88 45.90
CA ALA A 376 -16.13 21.17 45.30
C ALA A 376 -17.57 21.22 44.78
N ASP A 377 -18.23 22.36 45.01
CA ASP A 377 -19.60 22.66 44.56
C ASP A 377 -19.58 23.28 43.15
N PHE A 378 -18.91 22.61 42.21
CA PHE A 378 -18.99 22.93 40.79
C PHE A 378 -18.67 21.70 39.94
N THR A 379 -19.22 21.71 38.72
CA THR A 379 -18.91 20.73 37.67
C THR A 379 -18.27 21.44 36.46
N LEU A 380 -17.54 20.68 35.65
CA LEU A 380 -17.00 21.13 34.36
C LEU A 380 -17.73 20.43 33.23
N GLN A 381 -18.32 21.20 32.31
CA GLN A 381 -18.90 20.64 31.10
C GLN A 381 -17.79 20.36 30.08
N LEU A 382 -17.68 19.10 29.64
CA LEU A 382 -16.79 18.72 28.55
C LEU A 382 -17.45 19.01 27.21
N ALA A 383 -16.68 19.33 26.17
CA ALA A 383 -17.19 19.51 24.80
C ALA A 383 -17.07 18.21 24.00
N ILE A 384 -17.58 17.11 24.54
CA ILE A 384 -17.53 15.79 23.92
C ILE A 384 -18.69 15.63 22.94
N ASN A 385 -18.38 15.12 21.75
CA ASN A 385 -19.36 14.61 20.82
C ASN A 385 -19.13 13.11 20.60
N THR A 386 -19.98 12.27 21.17
CA THR A 386 -19.88 10.81 21.11
C THR A 386 -19.94 10.28 19.69
N ALA A 387 -20.56 10.99 18.74
CA ALA A 387 -20.55 10.63 17.31
C ALA A 387 -19.22 10.93 16.61
N GLN A 388 -18.29 11.63 17.28
CA GLN A 388 -16.97 11.98 16.74
C GLN A 388 -15.82 11.13 17.30
N LEU A 389 -16.00 10.41 18.41
CA LEU A 389 -14.95 9.61 19.06
C LEU A 389 -14.61 8.28 18.36
N GLY A 390 -15.19 8.04 17.19
CA GLY A 390 -14.93 6.87 16.35
C GLY A 390 -15.61 7.07 15.02
N ARG A 391 -14.86 7.08 13.91
CA ARG A 391 -15.41 7.43 12.60
C ARG A 391 -14.69 6.75 11.46
N THR A 392 -15.46 6.34 10.46
CA THR A 392 -14.96 5.96 9.15
C THR A 392 -15.14 7.09 8.15
N PHE A 393 -14.08 7.39 7.41
CA PHE A 393 -14.04 8.29 6.26
C PHE A 393 -13.59 7.51 5.03
N GLN A 394 -13.86 8.05 3.84
CA GLN A 394 -13.38 7.41 2.63
C GLN A 394 -13.22 8.39 1.48
N ASP A 395 -12.39 8.02 0.52
CA ASP A 395 -12.44 8.55 -0.82
C ASP A 395 -12.37 7.41 -1.83
N ARG A 396 -12.85 7.67 -3.05
CA ARG A 396 -12.88 6.68 -4.13
C ARG A 396 -12.36 7.30 -5.40
N SER A 397 -11.56 6.56 -6.16
CA SER A 397 -11.04 7.03 -7.44
C SER A 397 -12.15 7.25 -8.45
N HIS A 398 -11.85 7.97 -9.53
CA HIS A 398 -12.57 7.78 -10.78
C HIS A 398 -12.34 6.38 -11.35
N THR A 399 -13.17 5.98 -12.31
CA THR A 399 -13.05 4.66 -12.94
C THR A 399 -11.75 4.52 -13.74
N PHE A 400 -11.14 3.34 -13.67
CA PHE A 400 -9.97 2.96 -14.45
C PHE A 400 -10.12 1.54 -15.00
N ALA A 401 -9.37 1.21 -16.04
CA ALA A 401 -9.35 -0.12 -16.63
C ALA A 401 -8.11 -0.92 -16.17
N VAL A 402 -8.23 -2.24 -16.10
CA VAL A 402 -7.12 -3.18 -16.03
C VAL A 402 -7.07 -3.95 -17.34
N VAL A 403 -5.98 -3.83 -18.07
CA VAL A 403 -5.82 -4.41 -19.41
C VAL A 403 -4.82 -5.55 -19.41
N GLU A 404 -5.02 -6.48 -20.35
CA GLU A 404 -4.11 -7.60 -20.56
C GLU A 404 -2.69 -7.10 -20.84
N ARG A 405 -1.70 -7.73 -20.20
CA ARG A 405 -0.29 -7.44 -20.44
C ARG A 405 0.13 -7.98 -21.82
N PRO A 406 0.66 -7.13 -22.72
CA PRO A 406 1.17 -7.55 -24.02
C PRO A 406 2.26 -8.63 -23.89
N ALA A 407 2.29 -9.57 -24.82
CA ALA A 407 3.20 -10.73 -24.78
C ALA A 407 4.69 -10.35 -24.72
N ASP A 408 5.07 -9.23 -25.35
CA ASP A 408 6.42 -8.67 -25.34
C ASP A 408 6.82 -8.04 -23.99
N LEU A 409 5.84 -7.75 -23.13
CA LEU A 409 6.03 -7.19 -21.79
C LEU A 409 5.83 -8.21 -20.66
N LYS A 410 5.67 -9.50 -20.98
CA LYS A 410 5.34 -10.56 -20.00
C LYS A 410 6.21 -10.50 -18.74
N ASP A 411 7.53 -10.48 -18.89
CA ASP A 411 8.50 -10.48 -17.79
C ASP A 411 8.97 -9.06 -17.39
N ALA A 412 8.35 -8.01 -17.93
CA ALA A 412 8.74 -6.63 -17.66
C ALA A 412 8.23 -6.14 -16.29
N VAL A 413 9.09 -5.48 -15.51
CA VAL A 413 8.63 -4.64 -14.39
C VAL A 413 8.22 -3.30 -14.97
N ILE A 414 6.95 -2.91 -14.80
CA ILE A 414 6.39 -1.66 -15.34
C ILE A 414 6.02 -0.75 -14.17
N HIS A 415 6.62 0.44 -14.12
CA HIS A 415 6.31 1.47 -13.14
C HIS A 415 5.40 2.53 -13.77
N ASN A 416 4.22 2.74 -13.20
CA ASN A 416 3.28 3.76 -13.69
C ASN A 416 3.66 5.13 -13.12
N ILE A 417 3.79 6.12 -14.00
CA ILE A 417 3.94 7.53 -13.63
C ILE A 417 2.68 8.27 -14.08
N ASN A 418 1.92 8.74 -13.09
CA ASN A 418 0.67 9.45 -13.27
C ASN A 418 0.78 10.92 -12.84
N VAL A 419 -0.36 11.62 -12.91
CA VAL A 419 -0.49 13.01 -12.48
C VAL A 419 -1.65 13.14 -11.49
N ARG A 420 -1.34 13.61 -10.29
CA ARG A 420 -2.34 14.01 -9.29
C ARG A 420 -2.73 15.48 -9.46
N GLY A 421 -3.72 15.92 -8.69
CA GLY A 421 -3.97 17.33 -8.49
C GLY A 421 -4.92 17.97 -9.50
N LYS A 422 -5.17 19.27 -9.33
CA LYS A 422 -5.99 20.11 -10.22
C LYS A 422 -5.43 21.51 -10.41
N ARG A 423 -6.02 22.29 -11.32
CA ARG A 423 -5.56 23.63 -11.68
C ARG A 423 -5.83 24.61 -10.54
N GLY A 424 -4.81 25.33 -10.14
CA GLY A 424 -4.88 26.43 -9.17
C GLY A 424 -3.58 26.58 -8.42
N ASN A 425 -3.53 27.57 -7.53
CA ASN A 425 -2.50 27.66 -6.50
C ASN A 425 -2.87 26.85 -5.24
N ILE A 426 -1.93 26.64 -4.32
CA ILE A 426 -2.15 25.90 -3.06
C ILE A 426 -3.43 26.31 -2.30
N VAL A 427 -3.78 27.59 -2.25
CA VAL A 427 -4.98 28.08 -1.53
C VAL A 427 -6.26 27.79 -2.31
N GLN A 428 -6.20 27.88 -3.65
CA GLN A 428 -7.36 27.68 -4.52
C GLN A 428 -7.76 26.21 -4.62
N VAL A 429 -6.81 25.29 -4.51
CA VAL A 429 -7.06 23.84 -4.64
C VAL A 429 -7.22 23.13 -3.29
N TYR A 430 -6.80 23.76 -2.18
CA TYR A 430 -6.96 23.22 -0.84
C TYR A 430 -8.42 22.83 -0.54
N PRO A 431 -8.66 21.66 0.08
CA PRO A 431 -7.71 20.71 0.66
C PRO A 431 -7.18 19.62 -0.29
N GLY A 432 -7.55 19.67 -1.58
CA GLY A 432 -6.82 18.92 -2.59
C GLY A 432 -5.43 19.53 -2.84
N VAL A 433 -4.72 18.99 -3.84
CA VAL A 433 -3.37 19.45 -4.19
C VAL A 433 -3.28 19.99 -5.61
N GLU A 434 -2.23 20.76 -5.86
CA GLU A 434 -1.86 21.23 -7.20
C GLU A 434 -1.42 20.06 -8.07
N TYR A 435 -1.36 20.30 -9.38
CA TYR A 435 -0.81 19.36 -10.33
C TYR A 435 0.62 18.94 -9.98
N ASP A 436 0.86 17.63 -9.90
CA ASP A 436 2.19 17.07 -9.67
C ASP A 436 2.31 15.64 -10.25
N PHE A 437 3.53 15.16 -10.46
CA PHE A 437 3.77 13.77 -10.86
C PHE A 437 3.66 12.82 -9.66
N VAL A 438 3.13 11.62 -9.88
CA VAL A 438 3.07 10.56 -8.86
C VAL A 438 3.54 9.23 -9.45
N PRO A 439 4.56 8.58 -8.83
CA PRO A 439 5.43 9.17 -7.81
C PRO A 439 6.25 10.34 -8.38
N ASN A 440 6.62 11.30 -7.54
CA ASN A 440 7.51 12.39 -7.95
C ASN A 440 9.00 11.99 -7.90
N THR A 441 9.33 10.91 -7.19
CA THR A 441 10.64 10.24 -7.24
C THR A 441 10.39 8.77 -7.50
N LEU A 442 10.87 8.27 -8.65
CA LEU A 442 10.87 6.86 -8.98
C LEU A 442 12.31 6.35 -8.96
N GLU A 443 12.59 5.35 -8.14
CA GLU A 443 13.81 4.55 -8.26
C GLU A 443 13.50 3.25 -8.99
N MET A 444 14.36 2.87 -9.93
CA MET A 444 14.17 1.69 -10.77
C MET A 444 15.51 1.10 -11.19
N ALA A 445 15.51 -0.16 -11.61
CA ALA A 445 16.69 -0.82 -12.15
C ALA A 445 16.76 -0.66 -13.68
N ALA A 446 17.98 -0.60 -14.22
CA ALA A 446 18.19 -0.69 -15.66
C ALA A 446 17.59 -2.00 -16.22
N GLY A 447 16.77 -1.88 -17.27
CA GLY A 447 16.02 -2.97 -17.88
C GLY A 447 14.53 -2.98 -17.53
N GLU A 448 14.11 -2.24 -16.50
CA GLU A 448 12.71 -2.04 -16.15
C GLU A 448 12.05 -0.99 -17.07
N HIS A 449 10.72 -0.87 -17.00
CA HIS A 449 9.93 -0.01 -17.88
C HIS A 449 9.22 1.10 -17.09
N VAL A 450 9.12 2.26 -17.71
CA VAL A 450 8.28 3.37 -17.24
C VAL A 450 7.07 3.52 -18.14
N HIS A 451 5.89 3.75 -17.55
CA HIS A 451 4.65 4.01 -18.26
C HIS A 451 4.12 5.40 -17.88
N PHE A 452 4.40 6.38 -18.73
CA PHE A 452 3.90 7.74 -18.59
C PHE A 452 2.48 7.84 -19.14
N GLN A 453 1.51 8.09 -18.25
CA GLN A 453 0.11 8.22 -18.61
C GLN A 453 -0.61 9.16 -17.64
N TRP A 454 -1.48 10.03 -18.14
CA TRP A 454 -2.26 10.93 -17.29
C TRP A 454 -3.52 11.45 -17.97
N THR A 455 -4.38 12.04 -17.16
CA THR A 455 -5.55 12.80 -17.58
C THR A 455 -5.46 14.22 -17.05
N GLY A 456 -5.80 15.18 -17.89
CA GLY A 456 -6.12 16.55 -17.51
C GLY A 456 -7.63 16.79 -17.47
N SER A 457 -8.04 18.05 -17.52
CA SER A 457 -9.44 18.48 -17.48
C SER A 457 -9.68 19.79 -18.27
N ASN A 458 -10.93 19.99 -18.70
CA ASN A 458 -11.39 21.19 -19.40
C ASN A 458 -12.35 22.06 -18.56
N THR A 459 -12.61 21.65 -17.32
CA THR A 459 -13.73 22.10 -16.50
C THR A 459 -13.25 22.62 -15.15
N ASN A 460 -12.05 23.19 -15.07
CA ASN A 460 -11.59 23.86 -13.85
C ASN A 460 -12.18 25.28 -13.74
N PRO A 461 -12.21 25.86 -12.52
CA PRO A 461 -12.57 27.26 -12.35
C PRO A 461 -11.70 28.18 -13.20
N ARG A 462 -12.33 29.04 -14.00
CA ARG A 462 -11.62 29.95 -14.93
C ARG A 462 -10.74 30.97 -14.22
N ASN A 463 -11.01 31.25 -12.95
CA ASN A 463 -10.23 32.16 -12.11
C ASN A 463 -9.16 31.45 -11.26
N ASN A 464 -8.95 30.15 -11.45
CA ASN A 464 -7.83 29.45 -10.82
C ASN A 464 -6.55 29.71 -11.60
N ASP A 465 -5.47 29.93 -10.85
CA ASP A 465 -4.16 30.22 -11.39
C ASP A 465 -3.65 29.03 -12.22
N GLY A 466 -3.02 29.30 -13.35
CA GLY A 466 -2.45 28.29 -14.24
C GLY A 466 -1.99 28.92 -15.56
N GLN A 467 -1.20 28.20 -16.34
CA GLN A 467 -0.81 28.62 -17.70
C GLN A 467 -1.70 27.95 -18.76
N GLY A 468 -1.68 28.47 -19.98
CA GLY A 468 -2.60 28.09 -21.04
C GLY A 468 -4.03 28.58 -20.81
N LEU A 469 -4.92 28.11 -21.68
CA LEU A 469 -6.33 28.43 -21.73
C LEU A 469 -7.01 28.25 -20.37
N ALA A 470 -7.66 29.31 -19.90
CA ALA A 470 -8.33 29.35 -18.61
C ALA A 470 -9.38 28.24 -18.46
N GLY A 471 -9.37 27.55 -17.32
CA GLY A 471 -10.24 26.40 -17.02
C GLY A 471 -9.75 25.07 -17.58
N THR A 472 -8.74 25.06 -18.45
CA THR A 472 -8.11 23.84 -18.95
C THR A 472 -6.81 23.56 -18.21
N ASP A 473 -6.46 22.28 -18.15
CA ASP A 473 -5.15 21.83 -17.67
C ASP A 473 -4.61 20.72 -18.56
N ARG A 474 -3.31 20.73 -18.74
CA ARG A 474 -2.55 19.69 -19.46
C ARG A 474 -1.22 19.50 -18.76
N SER A 475 -0.64 18.34 -18.94
CA SER A 475 0.72 18.03 -18.47
C SER A 475 1.56 17.54 -19.63
N ASN A 476 2.85 17.82 -19.56
CA ASN A 476 3.88 17.31 -20.44
C ASN A 476 5.13 16.98 -19.62
N VAL A 477 6.12 16.37 -20.26
CA VAL A 477 7.39 16.02 -19.64
C VAL A 477 8.52 16.55 -20.50
N VAL A 478 9.36 17.40 -19.90
CA VAL A 478 10.63 17.83 -20.50
C VAL A 478 11.78 17.57 -19.54
N LEU A 479 12.88 17.06 -20.08
CA LEU A 479 14.12 16.85 -19.32
C LEU A 479 14.67 18.21 -18.85
N GLN A 480 15.00 18.30 -17.57
CA GLN A 480 15.68 19.45 -17.00
C GLN A 480 17.21 19.28 -17.13
N ARG A 481 17.93 20.38 -17.29
CA ARG A 481 19.41 20.35 -17.26
C ARG A 481 19.91 19.87 -15.89
N ALA A 482 21.03 19.15 -15.92
CA ALA A 482 21.74 18.68 -14.73
C ALA A 482 21.90 19.76 -13.66
N GLN A 483 21.88 19.31 -12.40
CA GLN A 483 21.84 20.15 -11.21
C GLN A 483 23.02 21.15 -11.16
N ILE A 484 22.81 22.28 -10.47
CA ILE A 484 23.90 23.23 -10.14
C ILE A 484 24.62 22.79 -8.87
N TYR A 485 23.86 22.23 -7.94
CA TYR A 485 24.33 21.74 -6.64
C TYR A 485 24.33 20.21 -6.67
N PRO A 486 25.25 19.55 -5.93
CA PRO A 486 25.21 18.10 -5.78
C PRO A 486 23.84 17.62 -5.31
N GLU A 487 23.52 16.36 -5.62
CA GLU A 487 22.39 15.72 -4.99
C GLU A 487 22.48 15.88 -3.48
N GLY A 488 21.31 16.01 -2.86
CA GLY A 488 21.23 15.93 -1.42
C GLY A 488 21.83 14.62 -0.91
N SER A 489 21.99 14.47 0.40
CA SER A 489 22.52 13.22 0.97
C SER A 489 21.67 12.00 0.64
N GLY A 490 20.46 12.15 0.06
CA GLY A 490 19.54 11.08 -0.30
C GLY A 490 18.95 10.34 0.91
N ILE A 491 19.54 10.55 2.08
CA ILE A 491 19.12 10.08 3.39
C ILE A 491 18.15 11.10 3.95
N ALA A 492 16.89 10.70 4.06
CA ALA A 492 15.85 11.51 4.64
C ALA A 492 16.01 11.54 6.18
N TYR A 493 15.93 12.73 6.79
CA TYR A 493 15.66 12.94 8.22
C TYR A 493 16.74 12.51 9.22
N GLN A 494 18.01 12.85 8.96
CA GLN A 494 19.08 12.82 9.98
C GLN A 494 19.73 14.21 10.11
N PRO A 495 20.17 14.63 11.31
CA PRO A 495 20.96 15.86 11.47
C PRO A 495 22.19 15.85 10.54
N GLY A 496 22.32 16.87 9.67
CA GLY A 496 23.38 16.94 8.66
C GLY A 496 22.92 16.72 7.20
N GLU A 497 21.61 16.58 6.98
CA GLU A 497 21.01 16.46 5.64
C GLU A 497 21.40 17.63 4.72
N LYS A 498 21.80 17.29 3.49
CA LYS A 498 21.90 18.25 2.39
C LYS A 498 20.65 18.08 1.54
N PHE A 499 19.86 19.13 1.35
CA PHE A 499 18.74 19.11 0.40
C PHE A 499 19.28 19.35 -1.02
N GLY A 500 18.99 18.42 -1.93
CA GLY A 500 19.28 18.58 -3.35
C GLY A 500 18.32 19.55 -4.05
N HIS A 501 18.62 19.93 -5.29
CA HIS A 501 17.76 20.80 -6.09
C HIS A 501 17.01 20.01 -7.17
N TRP A 502 15.71 20.26 -7.37
CA TRP A 502 14.84 19.66 -8.39
C TRP A 502 15.15 20.11 -9.84
N GLY A 503 16.42 20.19 -10.23
CA GLY A 503 16.84 20.61 -11.58
C GLY A 503 16.53 22.08 -11.92
N ARG A 504 17.18 22.61 -12.96
CA ARG A 504 17.00 24.02 -13.39
C ARG A 504 15.62 24.22 -14.05
N SER A 505 15.08 25.44 -14.01
CA SER A 505 13.81 25.78 -14.69
C SER A 505 13.92 25.88 -16.22
N TYR A 506 15.13 25.86 -16.77
CA TYR A 506 15.34 25.78 -18.22
C TYR A 506 15.53 24.31 -18.64
N PRO A 507 14.77 23.81 -19.63
CA PRO A 507 14.95 22.47 -20.17
C PRO A 507 16.36 22.24 -20.72
N GLY A 508 16.77 20.97 -20.75
CA GLY A 508 17.98 20.53 -21.41
C GLY A 508 17.89 20.65 -22.94
N ASP A 509 19.03 20.84 -23.62
CA ASP A 509 19.09 20.72 -25.07
C ASP A 509 19.14 19.23 -25.44
N VAL A 510 18.06 18.73 -26.04
CA VAL A 510 17.90 17.31 -26.43
C VAL A 510 18.95 16.81 -27.41
N ARG A 511 19.70 17.71 -28.08
CA ARG A 511 20.84 17.32 -28.95
C ARG A 511 22.07 16.90 -28.16
N ASN A 512 22.17 17.33 -26.90
CA ASN A 512 23.34 17.15 -26.05
C ASN A 512 23.03 16.32 -24.80
N MET A 513 21.80 15.82 -24.65
CA MET A 513 21.32 15.13 -23.46
C MET A 513 20.43 13.96 -23.85
N SER A 514 20.54 12.84 -23.13
CA SER A 514 19.60 11.72 -23.20
C SER A 514 18.65 11.75 -22.01
N PHE A 515 17.41 11.30 -22.23
CA PHE A 515 16.42 11.08 -21.17
C PHE A 515 15.94 9.64 -21.28
N LEU A 516 16.34 8.80 -20.31
CA LEU A 516 15.95 7.38 -20.21
C LEU A 516 16.21 6.54 -21.48
N ASP A 517 17.14 6.97 -22.33
CA ASP A 517 17.38 6.43 -23.69
C ASP A 517 16.16 6.43 -24.62
N LEU A 518 15.15 7.24 -24.32
CA LEU A 518 13.99 7.36 -25.18
C LEU A 518 14.42 7.92 -26.54
N PRO A 519 13.89 7.38 -27.64
CA PRO A 519 14.14 7.93 -28.97
C PRO A 519 13.62 9.37 -29.03
N LEU A 520 14.22 10.18 -29.90
CA LEU A 520 13.85 11.59 -30.07
C LEU A 520 12.34 11.78 -30.30
N GLU A 521 11.71 10.84 -31.01
CA GLU A 521 10.26 10.84 -31.24
C GLU A 521 9.46 10.74 -29.93
N ASP A 522 9.84 9.87 -29.00
CA ASP A 522 9.18 9.76 -27.70
C ASP A 522 9.42 11.00 -26.84
N LEU A 523 10.62 11.60 -26.92
CA LEU A 523 10.90 12.88 -26.25
C LEU A 523 10.04 14.01 -26.80
N GLN A 524 9.81 14.04 -28.12
CA GLN A 524 8.90 14.98 -28.75
C GLN A 524 7.45 14.72 -28.31
N ASN A 525 7.01 13.46 -28.30
CA ASN A 525 5.68 13.08 -27.85
C ASN A 525 5.44 13.49 -26.40
N LEU A 526 6.41 13.27 -25.50
CA LEU A 526 6.32 13.72 -24.11
C LEU A 526 6.32 15.23 -23.95
N ALA A 527 7.06 15.96 -24.79
CA ALA A 527 7.19 17.41 -24.68
C ALA A 527 5.98 18.18 -25.25
N VAL A 528 5.44 17.72 -26.39
CA VAL A 528 4.41 18.44 -27.16
C VAL A 528 3.16 17.60 -27.47
N LEU A 529 3.04 16.40 -26.92
CA LEU A 529 1.84 15.54 -26.99
C LEU A 529 1.44 15.14 -28.42
N THR A 530 2.39 15.13 -29.36
CA THR A 530 2.16 14.97 -30.80
C THR A 530 1.58 13.63 -31.23
N ASN A 531 1.78 12.56 -30.46
CA ASN A 531 1.16 11.26 -30.71
C ASN A 531 -0.36 11.24 -30.41
N LYS A 532 -0.87 12.23 -29.68
CA LYS A 532 -2.29 12.38 -29.35
C LYS A 532 -2.91 13.68 -29.89
N GLN A 533 -2.11 14.54 -30.53
CA GLN A 533 -2.56 15.82 -31.09
C GLN A 533 -2.07 16.01 -32.53
N PHE A 534 -3.02 16.14 -33.47
CA PHE A 534 -2.71 16.45 -34.87
C PHE A 534 -2.80 17.95 -35.14
N ARG A 535 -1.65 18.64 -35.17
CA ARG A 535 -1.52 20.11 -35.34
C ARG A 535 -2.13 20.90 -34.15
N GLY A 536 -2.11 22.24 -34.24
CA GLY A 536 -2.68 23.13 -33.21
C GLY A 536 -1.63 24.01 -32.53
N GLU A 537 -2.09 24.84 -31.60
CA GLU A 537 -1.26 25.72 -30.78
C GLU A 537 -0.58 24.91 -29.66
N LEU A 538 0.76 24.93 -29.67
CA LEU A 538 1.59 24.08 -28.81
C LEU A 538 2.38 24.86 -27.76
N SER A 539 2.40 26.20 -27.79
CA SER A 539 3.16 27.00 -26.82
C SER A 539 2.79 26.73 -25.37
N GLU A 540 1.49 26.51 -25.11
CA GLU A 540 0.96 26.13 -23.79
C GLU A 540 0.09 24.86 -23.83
N LEU A 541 0.12 24.11 -24.95
CA LEU A 541 -0.63 22.86 -25.16
C LEU A 541 -2.16 23.04 -25.08
N ASP A 542 -2.67 24.18 -25.53
CA ASP A 542 -4.09 24.53 -25.38
C ASP A 542 -5.02 23.66 -26.24
N ASP A 543 -4.53 23.21 -27.39
CA ASP A 543 -5.29 22.36 -28.31
C ASP A 543 -5.11 20.85 -28.01
N ALA A 544 -4.35 20.47 -26.98
CA ALA A 544 -4.14 19.07 -26.62
C ALA A 544 -5.40 18.42 -26.04
N GLY A 545 -5.56 17.10 -26.21
CA GLY A 545 -6.56 16.33 -25.49
C GLY A 545 -6.25 16.22 -23.98
N THR A 546 -7.25 15.89 -23.17
CA THR A 546 -7.05 15.70 -21.72
C THR A 546 -6.25 14.44 -21.42
N TYR A 547 -6.42 13.37 -22.21
CA TYR A 547 -5.76 12.09 -22.00
C TYR A 547 -4.44 12.01 -22.78
N TYR A 548 -3.40 11.51 -22.13
CA TYR A 548 -2.12 11.19 -22.74
C TYR A 548 -1.62 9.81 -22.30
N ASP A 549 -1.00 9.11 -23.24
CA ASP A 549 -0.39 7.80 -23.05
C ASP A 549 0.81 7.64 -24.00
N LEU A 550 1.98 7.34 -23.44
CA LEU A 550 3.19 6.99 -24.20
C LEU A 550 3.30 5.47 -24.49
N GLY A 551 2.64 4.66 -23.67
CA GLY A 551 2.90 3.24 -23.50
C GLY A 551 4.17 2.96 -22.68
N PRO A 552 4.40 1.71 -22.25
CA PRO A 552 5.61 1.34 -21.53
C PRO A 552 6.87 1.53 -22.37
N ARG A 553 7.93 2.06 -21.76
CA ARG A 553 9.27 2.20 -22.37
C ARG A 553 10.35 1.65 -21.47
N LYS A 554 11.17 0.77 -22.02
CA LYS A 554 12.33 0.18 -21.33
C LYS A 554 13.40 1.24 -21.10
N VAL A 555 13.93 1.32 -19.89
CA VAL A 555 15.02 2.22 -19.53
C VAL A 555 16.30 1.40 -19.41
N THR A 556 17.35 1.75 -20.16
CA THR A 556 18.61 0.98 -20.19
C THR A 556 19.81 1.71 -19.59
N THR A 557 19.85 3.04 -19.68
CA THR A 557 20.95 3.84 -19.13
C THR A 557 20.68 4.21 -17.68
N THR A 558 21.72 4.10 -16.88
CA THR A 558 21.74 4.43 -15.47
C THR A 558 21.99 5.92 -15.28
N GLY A 559 21.43 6.49 -14.22
CA GLY A 559 21.56 7.92 -13.92
C GLY A 559 20.36 8.50 -13.21
N SER A 560 20.49 9.78 -12.86
CA SER A 560 19.44 10.58 -12.24
C SER A 560 18.88 11.56 -13.29
N TYR A 561 17.60 11.43 -13.58
CA TYR A 561 16.90 12.19 -14.62
C TYR A 561 15.82 13.06 -13.99
N HIS A 562 16.06 14.37 -13.93
CA HIS A 562 15.06 15.34 -13.48
C HIS A 562 14.23 15.83 -14.66
N TYR A 563 12.93 15.94 -14.47
CA TYR A 563 12.00 16.41 -15.49
C TYR A 563 10.92 17.30 -14.87
N MET A 564 10.29 18.10 -15.71
CA MET A 564 9.21 18.99 -15.30
C MET A 564 8.12 19.07 -16.36
N CYS A 565 6.94 19.53 -15.94
CA CYS A 565 5.90 20.00 -16.84
C CYS A 565 6.12 21.48 -17.14
N THR A 566 6.31 21.87 -18.39
CA THR A 566 6.54 23.28 -18.75
C THR A 566 5.31 24.13 -18.49
N ARG A 567 4.11 23.57 -18.66
CA ARG A 567 2.84 24.28 -18.45
C ARG A 567 2.53 24.52 -16.97
N ASN A 568 2.80 23.53 -16.11
CA ASN A 568 2.40 23.57 -14.70
C ASN A 568 3.56 23.88 -13.74
N ASN A 569 4.76 24.20 -14.25
CA ASN A 569 5.88 24.66 -13.43
C ASN A 569 5.97 26.20 -13.47
N ASN A 570 5.60 26.86 -12.36
CA ASN A 570 5.69 28.31 -12.20
C ASN A 570 6.28 28.66 -10.82
N PHE A 571 7.45 29.33 -10.81
CA PHE A 571 8.27 29.62 -9.62
C PHE A 571 7.53 30.32 -8.48
N SER A 572 6.40 31.01 -8.75
CA SER A 572 5.66 31.73 -7.71
C SER A 572 4.82 30.86 -6.78
N ASN A 573 4.42 29.63 -7.20
CA ASN A 573 3.56 28.74 -6.38
C ASN A 573 3.39 27.30 -6.87
N ARG A 574 3.82 26.89 -8.07
CA ARG A 574 3.57 25.54 -8.64
C ARG A 574 4.86 24.88 -9.12
N SER A 575 5.08 23.62 -8.77
CA SER A 575 6.31 22.90 -9.14
C SER A 575 6.03 21.45 -9.55
N GLN A 576 5.25 21.23 -10.61
CA GLN A 576 5.08 19.89 -11.20
C GLN A 576 6.42 19.39 -11.77
N LYS A 577 7.16 18.65 -10.96
CA LYS A 577 8.51 18.16 -11.22
C LYS A 577 8.63 16.73 -10.72
N GLY A 578 9.46 15.96 -11.40
CA GLY A 578 9.75 14.60 -11.00
C GLY A 578 11.19 14.24 -11.26
N ARG A 579 11.60 13.10 -10.71
CA ARG A 579 12.91 12.52 -10.91
C ARG A 579 12.81 11.00 -11.03
N ILE A 580 13.54 10.45 -11.99
CA ILE A 580 13.77 9.01 -12.09
C ILE A 580 15.25 8.74 -11.80
N ILE A 581 15.53 7.83 -10.88
CA ILE A 581 16.86 7.32 -10.58
C ILE A 581 16.93 5.89 -11.12
N CYS A 582 17.65 5.71 -12.22
CA CYS A 582 17.90 4.41 -12.82
C CYS A 582 19.23 3.86 -12.30
N LEU A 583 19.18 2.75 -11.57
CA LEU A 583 20.34 2.12 -10.94
C LEU A 583 20.92 1.01 -11.84
N ASP A 584 22.22 0.77 -11.70
CA ASP A 584 22.93 -0.34 -12.35
C ASP A 584 22.68 -1.70 -11.69
N HIS A 585 21.83 -1.72 -10.66
CA HIS A 585 21.51 -2.90 -9.86
C HIS A 585 20.02 -2.98 -9.57
N SER A 586 19.56 -4.19 -9.23
CA SER A 586 18.19 -4.39 -8.76
C SER A 586 18.03 -3.79 -7.36
N VAL A 587 16.92 -3.10 -7.14
CA VAL A 587 16.54 -2.52 -5.85
C VAL A 587 15.09 -2.88 -5.54
N ALA A 588 14.81 -3.16 -4.26
CA ALA A 588 13.47 -3.27 -3.74
C ALA A 588 13.36 -2.50 -2.42
N ASP A 589 12.46 -1.53 -2.37
CA ASP A 589 12.05 -0.84 -1.15
C ASP A 589 10.75 -1.45 -0.64
N VAL A 590 10.73 -1.88 0.63
CA VAL A 590 9.56 -2.51 1.25
C VAL A 590 9.37 -2.02 2.67
N SER A 591 8.11 -1.92 3.10
CA SER A 591 7.74 -1.59 4.47
C SER A 591 7.28 -2.87 5.17
N VAL A 592 7.99 -3.30 6.21
CA VAL A 592 7.71 -4.55 6.93
C VAL A 592 7.70 -4.25 8.42
N GLY A 593 6.68 -4.68 9.14
CA GLY A 593 6.58 -4.48 10.59
C GLY A 593 6.29 -5.78 11.32
N TRP A 594 5.43 -5.72 12.34
CA TRP A 594 5.13 -6.82 13.26
C TRP A 594 4.63 -8.07 12.54
N ASN A 595 3.80 -7.94 11.51
CA ASN A 595 3.24 -9.10 10.81
C ASN A 595 4.30 -9.88 9.99
N GLY A 596 5.51 -9.34 9.84
CA GLY A 596 6.58 -9.97 9.07
C GLY A 596 6.23 -10.12 7.59
N GLY A 597 6.72 -11.19 6.97
CA GLY A 597 6.48 -11.53 5.57
C GLY A 597 7.74 -11.96 4.82
N SER A 598 7.57 -12.23 3.53
CA SER A 598 8.65 -12.64 2.64
C SER A 598 8.96 -11.54 1.62
N ILE A 599 10.21 -11.11 1.59
CA ILE A 599 10.71 -10.12 0.65
C ILE A 599 11.59 -10.84 -0.37
N ASN A 600 11.31 -10.65 -1.66
CA ASN A 600 12.09 -11.26 -2.73
C ASN A 600 12.76 -10.19 -3.59
N ILE A 601 14.03 -10.41 -3.94
CA ILE A 601 14.73 -9.63 -4.97
C ILE A 601 15.04 -10.56 -6.15
N GLY A 602 14.19 -10.46 -7.18
CA GLY A 602 14.23 -11.35 -8.33
C GLY A 602 14.15 -12.83 -7.93
N ARG A 603 15.03 -13.66 -8.52
CA ARG A 603 15.17 -15.10 -8.20
C ARG A 603 16.46 -15.42 -7.44
N LYS A 604 17.05 -14.42 -6.76
CA LYS A 604 18.43 -14.52 -6.24
C LYS A 604 18.55 -14.37 -4.74
N ALA A 605 17.68 -13.61 -4.09
CA ALA A 605 17.61 -13.63 -2.64
C ALA A 605 16.18 -13.46 -2.14
N ALA A 606 15.92 -14.06 -0.99
CA ALA A 606 14.68 -13.95 -0.25
C ALA A 606 15.00 -13.67 1.22
N ILE A 607 14.17 -12.86 1.86
CA ILE A 607 14.23 -12.58 3.30
C ILE A 607 12.89 -12.95 3.88
N ASN A 608 12.88 -13.90 4.82
CA ASN A 608 11.68 -14.37 5.48
C ASN A 608 11.70 -13.88 6.93
N ILE A 609 10.67 -13.15 7.31
CA ILE A 609 10.54 -12.49 8.61
C ILE A 609 9.28 -13.06 9.25
N GLU A 610 9.45 -13.76 10.37
CA GLU A 610 8.32 -14.28 11.12
C GLU A 610 7.56 -13.15 11.84
N PRO A 611 6.26 -13.30 12.12
CA PRO A 611 5.53 -12.36 12.94
C PRO A 611 6.20 -12.09 14.28
N ASP A 612 6.04 -10.88 14.81
CA ASP A 612 6.66 -10.40 16.04
C ASP A 612 8.20 -10.37 15.97
N THR A 613 8.83 -10.42 14.79
CA THR A 613 10.30 -10.26 14.68
C THR A 613 10.72 -8.79 14.79
N PHE A 614 9.93 -7.87 14.23
CA PHE A 614 10.09 -6.43 14.35
C PHE A 614 9.03 -5.87 15.32
N ALA A 615 9.44 -4.97 16.21
CA ALA A 615 8.54 -4.32 17.15
C ALA A 615 7.79 -3.10 16.56
N GLN A 616 8.22 -2.61 15.40
CA GLN A 616 7.65 -1.46 14.72
C GLN A 616 7.96 -1.55 13.22
N LEU A 617 7.21 -0.80 12.41
CA LEU A 617 7.43 -0.70 10.97
C LEU A 617 8.88 -0.32 10.61
N GLN A 618 9.52 -1.13 9.78
CA GLN A 618 10.82 -0.88 9.20
C GLN A 618 10.67 -0.59 7.70
N LYS A 619 11.31 0.49 7.23
CA LYS A 619 11.52 0.72 5.80
C LYS A 619 12.83 0.06 5.40
N LEU A 620 12.72 -1.08 4.73
CA LEU A 620 13.85 -1.87 4.30
C LEU A 620 14.15 -1.60 2.83
N ARG A 621 15.43 -1.55 2.51
CA ARG A 621 15.91 -1.50 1.13
C ARG A 621 16.85 -2.67 0.88
N ILE A 622 16.55 -3.43 -0.16
CA ILE A 622 17.36 -4.56 -0.59
C ILE A 622 17.98 -4.21 -1.94
N GLU A 623 19.29 -4.33 -2.04
CA GLU A 623 20.05 -4.12 -3.27
C GLU A 623 20.80 -5.40 -3.63
N GLU A 624 20.86 -5.72 -4.91
CA GLU A 624 21.67 -6.81 -5.44
C GLU A 624 22.80 -6.26 -6.30
N TRP A 625 24.05 -6.30 -5.82
CA TRP A 625 25.19 -5.85 -6.60
C TRP A 625 25.92 -7.01 -7.26
N GLU A 626 26.20 -6.88 -8.55
CA GLU A 626 27.17 -7.74 -9.21
C GLU A 626 28.55 -7.59 -8.56
N THR A 627 29.36 -8.65 -8.63
CA THR A 627 30.67 -8.70 -7.96
C THR A 627 31.58 -7.55 -8.37
N ALA A 628 31.61 -7.20 -9.67
CA ALA A 628 32.43 -6.11 -10.19
C ALA A 628 32.00 -4.74 -9.64
N VAL A 629 30.69 -4.50 -9.52
CA VAL A 629 30.12 -3.25 -8.97
C VAL A 629 30.50 -3.12 -7.49
N ALA A 630 30.35 -4.20 -6.73
CA ALA A 630 30.72 -4.22 -5.32
C ALA A 630 32.23 -4.02 -5.11
N GLU A 631 33.09 -4.68 -5.90
CA GLU A 631 34.54 -4.49 -5.84
C GLU A 631 34.96 -3.06 -6.15
N ALA A 632 34.33 -2.41 -7.14
CA ALA A 632 34.59 -1.00 -7.44
C ALA A 632 34.26 -0.11 -6.23
N ARG A 633 33.09 -0.30 -5.60
CA ARG A 633 32.67 0.45 -4.39
C ARG A 633 33.62 0.21 -3.20
N ILE A 634 34.06 -1.03 -3.00
CA ILE A 634 35.04 -1.38 -1.97
C ILE A 634 36.39 -0.68 -2.24
N ALA A 635 36.83 -0.67 -3.50
CA ALA A 635 38.08 -0.04 -3.91
C ALA A 635 38.06 1.50 -3.78
N GLU A 636 36.92 2.16 -4.04
CA GLU A 636 36.74 3.60 -3.83
C GLU A 636 36.98 4.03 -2.38
N LEU A 637 36.72 3.15 -1.42
CA LEU A 637 37.00 3.35 0.00
C LEU A 637 38.42 2.95 0.41
N GLY A 638 39.28 2.57 -0.55
CA GLY A 638 40.63 2.06 -0.29
C GLY A 638 40.62 0.73 0.46
N ARG A 639 39.54 -0.07 0.32
CA ARG A 639 39.39 -1.38 0.97
C ARG A 639 39.56 -2.51 -0.05
N SER A 640 39.63 -3.74 0.46
CA SER A 640 39.59 -4.96 -0.34
C SER A 640 38.94 -6.07 0.46
N ILE A 641 38.34 -7.05 -0.24
CA ILE A 641 37.85 -8.26 0.41
C ILE A 641 39.03 -9.21 0.69
N ASN A 642 39.18 -9.63 1.94
CA ASN A 642 40.28 -10.49 2.40
C ASN A 642 39.81 -11.87 2.88
N VAL A 643 38.56 -12.23 2.57
CA VAL A 643 37.93 -13.51 2.95
C VAL A 643 37.53 -14.33 1.73
N GLY A 644 37.66 -15.65 1.82
CA GLY A 644 37.47 -16.58 0.71
C GLY A 644 38.43 -16.36 -0.47
N ASP A 645 38.36 -17.22 -1.48
CA ASP A 645 39.28 -17.22 -2.64
C ASP A 645 38.60 -17.04 -4.01
N GLY A 646 37.27 -16.86 -4.02
CA GLY A 646 36.46 -16.66 -5.21
C GLY A 646 35.00 -16.33 -4.84
N TYR A 647 34.19 -16.00 -5.84
CA TYR A 647 32.78 -15.65 -5.64
C TYR A 647 31.86 -16.84 -5.92
N ALA A 648 30.89 -17.03 -5.05
CA ALA A 648 29.81 -18.00 -5.19
C ALA A 648 28.43 -17.34 -5.28
N SER A 649 28.32 -16.02 -5.09
CA SER A 649 27.10 -15.25 -5.30
C SER A 649 27.39 -13.80 -5.66
N ASN A 650 26.35 -13.08 -6.11
CA ASN A 650 26.30 -11.63 -6.05
C ASN A 650 26.23 -11.14 -4.60
N TYR A 651 26.48 -9.85 -4.40
CA TYR A 651 26.33 -9.20 -3.10
C TYR A 651 24.87 -8.84 -2.87
N ILE A 652 24.37 -9.09 -1.66
CA ILE A 652 23.05 -8.65 -1.22
C ILE A 652 23.23 -7.64 -0.12
N ARG A 653 22.73 -6.43 -0.29
CA ARG A 653 22.76 -5.40 0.73
C ARG A 653 21.36 -5.17 1.28
N LEU A 654 21.22 -5.25 2.59
CA LEU A 654 20.00 -4.94 3.32
C LEU A 654 20.23 -3.67 4.15
N LEU A 655 19.38 -2.67 3.93
CA LEU A 655 19.35 -1.42 4.67
C LEU A 655 18.09 -1.33 5.54
N PRO A 656 18.16 -0.64 6.70
CA PRO A 656 19.35 -0.03 7.29
C PRO A 656 20.32 -1.08 7.86
N GLU A 657 21.62 -0.78 7.81
CA GLU A 657 22.69 -1.68 8.28
C GLU A 657 22.85 -1.67 9.82
N THR A 658 21.73 -1.62 10.53
CA THR A 658 21.62 -1.61 11.99
C THR A 658 20.85 -2.85 12.46
N LYS A 659 20.82 -3.09 13.77
CA LYS A 659 19.91 -4.10 14.36
C LYS A 659 18.45 -3.67 14.08
N LEU A 660 17.66 -4.60 13.58
CA LEU A 660 16.25 -4.43 13.20
C LEU A 660 15.31 -5.21 14.12
N THR A 661 15.78 -6.33 14.67
CA THR A 661 14.97 -7.27 15.44
C THR A 661 14.83 -6.87 16.90
N GLN A 662 13.70 -7.25 17.51
CA GLN A 662 13.50 -7.10 18.96
C GLN A 662 14.11 -8.25 19.75
N GLY A 663 14.68 -7.94 20.91
CA GLY A 663 15.34 -8.93 21.77
C GLY A 663 16.44 -9.69 21.01
N ASP A 664 16.41 -11.02 21.08
CA ASP A 664 17.38 -11.90 20.41
C ASP A 664 16.83 -12.55 19.13
N LYS A 665 15.63 -12.16 18.69
CA LYS A 665 15.00 -12.72 17.48
C LYS A 665 15.84 -12.47 16.24
N THR A 666 15.68 -13.34 15.25
CA THR A 666 16.36 -13.28 13.95
C THR A 666 15.33 -13.40 12.82
N PHE A 667 15.76 -13.07 11.60
CA PHE A 667 15.05 -13.39 10.37
C PHE A 667 15.97 -14.17 9.44
N THR A 668 15.37 -14.99 8.59
CA THR A 668 16.10 -15.85 7.66
C THR A 668 16.41 -15.10 6.37
N VAL A 669 17.67 -15.15 5.94
CA VAL A 669 18.12 -14.67 4.64
C VAL A 669 18.53 -15.87 3.80
N GLN A 670 17.98 -15.93 2.58
CA GLN A 670 18.29 -16.93 1.58
C GLN A 670 18.97 -16.25 0.40
N MET A 671 20.10 -16.78 -0.03
CA MET A 671 20.86 -16.28 -1.17
C MET A 671 21.15 -17.44 -2.12
N LYS A 672 20.89 -17.23 -3.41
CA LYS A 672 21.30 -18.15 -4.44
C LYS A 672 22.83 -18.18 -4.52
N VAL A 673 23.37 -19.39 -4.51
CA VAL A 673 24.80 -19.64 -4.62
C VAL A 673 25.10 -20.57 -5.80
N GLU A 674 26.14 -20.24 -6.52
CA GLU A 674 26.76 -21.12 -7.49
C GLU A 674 27.79 -21.97 -6.75
N GLN A 675 27.61 -23.28 -6.76
CA GLN A 675 28.59 -24.21 -6.19
C GLN A 675 29.56 -24.67 -7.27
N PRO A 676 30.79 -24.13 -7.34
CA PRO A 676 31.83 -24.75 -8.14
C PRO A 676 32.21 -26.08 -7.48
N GLY A 677 31.96 -27.19 -8.17
CA GLY A 677 31.88 -28.56 -7.62
C GLY A 677 33.08 -29.12 -6.83
N THR A 678 34.15 -28.37 -6.57
CA THR A 678 35.32 -28.80 -5.78
C THR A 678 35.67 -27.90 -4.60
N LYS A 679 34.94 -26.81 -4.34
CA LYS A 679 35.23 -25.87 -3.23
C LYS A 679 34.07 -25.78 -2.25
N ASN A 680 34.39 -25.55 -0.98
CA ASN A 680 33.36 -25.21 0.00
C ASN A 680 32.90 -23.77 -0.25
N VAL A 681 31.72 -23.41 0.25
CA VAL A 681 31.21 -22.05 0.19
C VAL A 681 31.00 -21.55 1.62
N GLY A 682 31.35 -20.31 1.88
CA GLY A 682 31.08 -19.61 3.14
C GLY A 682 30.37 -18.29 2.86
N VAL A 683 29.43 -17.92 3.73
CA VAL A 683 28.73 -16.63 3.66
C VAL A 683 29.40 -15.64 4.60
N TYR A 684 29.60 -14.42 4.12
CA TYR A 684 30.27 -13.35 4.84
C TYR A 684 29.39 -12.10 4.89
N ARG A 685 29.40 -11.43 6.05
CA ARG A 685 28.74 -10.14 6.28
C ARG A 685 29.77 -9.04 6.52
N THR A 686 29.49 -7.85 6.02
CA THR A 686 30.16 -6.58 6.36
C THR A 686 29.13 -5.46 6.47
N ASN A 687 29.57 -4.26 6.85
CA ASN A 687 28.81 -3.01 6.73
C ASN A 687 29.41 -2.11 5.62
N ASN A 688 28.83 -0.92 5.44
CA ASN A 688 29.14 0.13 4.46
C ASN A 688 30.62 0.53 4.43
N ASP A 689 31.34 0.42 5.54
CA ASP A 689 32.77 0.75 5.58
C ASP A 689 33.68 -0.32 4.96
N PHE A 690 33.14 -1.52 4.68
CA PHE A 690 33.85 -2.71 4.19
C PHE A 690 35.12 -3.05 4.98
N ALA A 691 35.18 -2.65 6.26
CA ALA A 691 36.40 -2.73 7.05
C ALA A 691 36.60 -4.10 7.68
N THR A 692 35.50 -4.77 8.06
CA THR A 692 35.54 -6.06 8.77
C THR A 692 34.54 -7.03 8.16
N TRP A 693 35.02 -8.22 7.81
CA TRP A 693 34.22 -9.32 7.29
C TRP A 693 34.02 -10.39 8.37
N THR A 694 32.76 -10.75 8.62
CA THR A 694 32.38 -11.79 9.58
C THR A 694 31.79 -12.98 8.83
N ARG A 695 32.37 -14.17 9.02
CA ARG A 695 31.80 -15.42 8.49
C ARG A 695 30.54 -15.77 9.27
N LEU A 696 29.45 -16.02 8.56
CA LEU A 696 28.17 -16.42 9.15
C LEU A 696 28.07 -17.94 9.21
N ASP A 697 27.26 -18.42 10.15
CA ASP A 697 26.81 -19.80 10.17
C ASP A 697 25.67 -19.94 9.16
N ALA A 698 25.97 -20.50 8.00
CA ALA A 698 25.06 -20.60 6.87
C ALA A 698 24.97 -22.06 6.42
N ASP A 699 23.73 -22.53 6.26
CA ASP A 699 23.43 -23.83 5.70
C ASP A 699 23.37 -23.72 4.16
N ILE A 700 24.11 -24.59 3.48
CA ILE A 700 24.26 -24.53 2.03
C ILE A 700 23.74 -25.81 1.40
N ASN A 701 22.53 -25.75 0.84
CA ASN A 701 21.84 -26.88 0.23
C ASN A 701 21.22 -26.47 -1.11
N ASP A 702 21.30 -27.36 -2.10
CA ASP A 702 20.64 -27.21 -3.41
C ASP A 702 20.85 -25.85 -4.12
N GLY A 703 22.06 -25.27 -4.00
CA GLY A 703 22.37 -23.98 -4.63
C GLY A 703 21.78 -22.76 -3.91
N LEU A 704 21.40 -22.91 -2.64
CA LEU A 704 20.94 -21.84 -1.76
C LEU A 704 21.78 -21.84 -0.48
N ALA A 705 22.21 -20.66 -0.05
CA ALA A 705 22.74 -20.42 1.27
C ALA A 705 21.66 -19.78 2.14
N THR A 706 21.37 -20.39 3.29
CA THR A 706 20.36 -19.94 4.25
C THR A 706 21.04 -19.62 5.58
N PHE A 707 20.79 -18.44 6.14
CA PHE A 707 21.37 -18.01 7.42
C PHE A 707 20.45 -17.04 8.16
N GLU A 708 20.68 -16.90 9.46
CA GLU A 708 19.93 -16.00 10.33
C GLU A 708 20.62 -14.65 10.50
N ALA A 709 19.84 -13.57 10.52
CA ALA A 709 20.33 -12.22 10.73
C ALA A 709 19.45 -11.44 11.71
N GLN A 710 20.05 -10.49 12.43
CA GLN A 710 19.35 -9.57 13.34
C GLN A 710 19.23 -8.14 12.79
N GLY A 711 19.84 -7.86 11.64
CA GLY A 711 19.97 -6.52 11.11
C GLY A 711 20.44 -6.48 9.66
N GLY A 712 20.43 -5.29 9.07
CA GLY A 712 20.96 -5.09 7.74
C GLY A 712 22.48 -5.27 7.66
N GLY A 713 23.00 -5.23 6.45
CA GLY A 713 24.42 -5.43 6.15
C GLY A 713 24.62 -5.77 4.69
N VAL A 714 25.87 -5.94 4.29
CA VAL A 714 26.25 -6.44 2.98
C VAL A 714 26.69 -7.89 3.11
N TYR A 715 26.03 -8.78 2.39
CA TYR A 715 26.19 -10.23 2.42
C TYR A 715 26.77 -10.73 1.10
N VAL A 716 27.68 -11.70 1.15
CA VAL A 716 28.24 -12.36 -0.04
C VAL A 716 28.64 -13.80 0.26
N ALA A 717 28.36 -14.72 -0.65
CA ALA A 717 28.89 -16.07 -0.62
C ALA A 717 30.22 -16.14 -1.39
N ARG A 718 31.24 -16.69 -0.74
CA ARG A 718 32.60 -16.82 -1.28
C ARG A 718 33.01 -18.29 -1.26
N THR A 719 33.82 -18.69 -2.23
CA THR A 719 34.43 -20.02 -2.20
C THR A 719 35.54 -20.07 -1.15
N GLU A 720 35.69 -21.23 -0.53
CA GLU A 720 36.68 -21.52 0.49
C GLU A 720 37.50 -22.76 0.09
N PRO A 721 38.83 -22.74 0.32
CA PRO A 721 39.66 -23.92 0.10
C PRO A 721 39.25 -25.05 1.07
N GLN A 722 39.21 -26.29 0.58
CA GLN A 722 38.94 -27.46 1.42
C GLN A 722 40.15 -27.74 2.34
N VAL A 723 40.18 -27.09 3.50
CA VAL A 723 41.26 -27.22 4.49
C VAL A 723 41.50 -28.69 4.87
N GLY A 724 40.45 -29.51 4.94
CA GLY A 724 40.58 -30.96 5.21
C GLY A 724 41.37 -31.73 4.16
N VAL A 725 41.20 -31.42 2.87
CA VAL A 725 41.98 -32.04 1.78
C VAL A 725 43.42 -31.53 1.80
N ILE A 726 43.63 -30.23 2.06
CA ILE A 726 44.97 -29.64 2.15
C ILE A 726 45.75 -30.26 3.31
N VAL A 727 45.13 -30.37 4.49
CA VAL A 727 45.74 -31.02 5.67
C VAL A 727 45.98 -32.50 5.40
N GLY A 728 45.04 -33.22 4.78
CA GLY A 728 45.23 -34.62 4.41
C GLY A 728 46.40 -34.85 3.44
N VAL A 729 46.53 -34.00 2.42
CA VAL A 729 47.65 -34.03 1.45
C VAL A 729 48.97 -33.67 2.15
N CYS A 730 48.99 -32.64 2.99
CA CYS A 730 50.18 -32.25 3.74
C CYS A 730 50.64 -33.35 4.71
N ILE A 731 49.72 -33.97 5.45
CA ILE A 731 50.03 -35.12 6.33
C ILE A 731 50.53 -36.30 5.50
N GLY A 732 49.89 -36.60 4.37
CA GLY A 732 50.33 -37.66 3.46
C GLY A 732 51.74 -37.43 2.91
N LEU A 733 52.08 -36.20 2.52
CA LEU A 733 53.42 -35.82 2.07
C LEU A 733 54.46 -35.91 3.19
N ILE A 734 54.13 -35.44 4.40
CA ILE A 734 55.01 -35.55 5.57
C ILE A 734 55.27 -37.02 5.91
N ALA A 735 54.24 -37.88 5.89
CA ALA A 735 54.37 -39.32 6.10
C ALA A 735 55.25 -39.97 5.02
N LEU A 736 55.08 -39.60 3.75
CA LEU A 736 55.90 -40.10 2.63
C LEU A 736 57.37 -39.71 2.83
N VAL A 737 57.65 -38.45 3.17
CA VAL A 737 59.02 -37.97 3.43
C VAL A 737 59.63 -38.70 4.64
N ALA A 738 58.87 -38.92 5.71
CA ALA A 738 59.31 -39.68 6.87
C ALA A 738 59.63 -41.15 6.51
N ILE A 739 58.84 -41.79 5.65
CA ILE A 739 59.09 -43.15 5.15
C ILE A 739 60.36 -43.18 4.28
N ILE A 740 60.56 -42.19 3.40
CA ILE A 740 61.75 -42.10 2.56
C ILE A 740 63.01 -41.91 3.42
N ILE A 741 62.99 -40.95 4.34
CA ILE A 741 64.13 -40.68 5.24
C ILE A 741 64.37 -41.88 6.16
N GLY A 742 63.32 -42.46 6.74
CA GLY A 742 63.39 -43.66 7.55
C GLY A 742 63.94 -44.86 6.78
N GLY A 743 63.53 -45.03 5.52
CA GLY A 743 64.07 -46.03 4.60
C GLY A 743 65.55 -45.80 4.31
N ILE A 744 65.96 -44.57 3.97
CA ILE A 744 67.37 -44.22 3.74
C ILE A 744 68.22 -44.51 4.99
N LEU A 745 67.76 -44.13 6.18
CA LEU A 745 68.46 -44.39 7.44
C LEU A 745 68.51 -45.90 7.77
N TYR A 746 67.41 -46.62 7.55
CA TYR A 746 67.33 -48.06 7.77
C TYR A 746 68.30 -48.83 6.87
N PHE A 747 68.32 -48.51 5.57
CA PHE A 747 69.20 -49.16 4.59
C PHE A 747 70.66 -48.73 4.74
N LYS A 748 70.93 -47.51 5.26
CA LYS A 748 72.29 -47.08 5.62
C LYS A 748 72.85 -47.85 6.83
N LYS A 749 71.98 -48.29 7.75
CA LYS A 749 72.37 -49.07 8.95
C LYS A 749 72.35 -50.58 8.71
N ASN A 750 71.68 -51.06 7.65
CA ASN A 750 71.56 -52.47 7.27
C ASN A 750 71.85 -52.66 5.76
N PRO A 751 73.11 -52.47 5.32
CA PRO A 751 73.47 -52.55 3.90
C PRO A 751 73.14 -53.91 3.25
N ASP A 752 73.26 -55.00 4.01
CA ASP A 752 73.00 -56.38 3.56
C ASP A 752 71.53 -56.57 3.12
N LYS A 753 70.59 -55.85 3.74
CA LYS A 753 69.17 -55.89 3.37
C LYS A 753 68.86 -55.09 2.10
N LEU A 754 69.63 -54.03 1.82
CA LEU A 754 69.53 -53.28 0.57
C LEU A 754 70.04 -54.12 -0.62
N GLU A 755 71.08 -54.93 -0.40
CA GLU A 755 71.56 -55.90 -1.39
C GLU A 755 70.55 -57.02 -1.65
N SER A 756 69.89 -57.55 -0.60
CA SER A 756 68.77 -58.50 -0.74
C SER A 756 67.61 -57.91 -1.56
N LEU A 757 67.27 -56.63 -1.34
CA LEU A 757 66.21 -55.94 -2.08
C LEU A 757 66.59 -55.66 -3.54
N ARG A 758 67.83 -55.26 -3.81
CA ARG A 758 68.37 -55.13 -5.18
C ARG A 758 68.46 -56.48 -5.89
N GLY A 759 68.79 -57.55 -5.18
CA GLY A 759 68.78 -58.93 -5.68
C GLY A 759 67.36 -59.40 -6.02
N GLY A 760 66.39 -59.12 -5.15
CA GLY A 760 64.97 -59.40 -5.39
C GLY A 760 64.40 -58.63 -6.58
N ALA A 761 64.73 -57.34 -6.72
CA ALA A 761 64.32 -56.51 -7.86
C ALA A 761 64.96 -56.96 -9.18
N ARG A 762 66.23 -57.40 -9.17
CA ARG A 762 66.89 -58.04 -10.33
C ARG A 762 66.24 -59.36 -10.72
N ASN A 763 65.83 -60.16 -9.74
CA ASN A 763 65.13 -61.43 -9.99
C ASN A 763 63.69 -61.20 -10.49
N ALA A 764 62.98 -60.19 -9.99
CA ALA A 764 61.69 -59.77 -10.51
C ALA A 764 61.80 -59.22 -11.94
N GLY A 765 62.80 -58.39 -12.24
CA GLY A 765 63.08 -57.90 -13.60
C GLY A 765 63.42 -59.03 -14.59
N ARG A 766 64.17 -60.06 -14.15
CA ARG A 766 64.42 -61.28 -14.94
C ARG A 766 63.17 -62.15 -15.12
N SER A 767 62.27 -62.18 -14.15
CA SER A 767 60.99 -62.89 -14.22
C SER A 767 60.03 -62.23 -15.23
N VAL A 768 60.05 -60.90 -15.34
CA VAL A 768 59.24 -60.14 -16.30
C VAL A 768 59.84 -60.19 -17.71
N GLN A 769 61.16 -60.29 -17.87
CA GLN A 769 61.83 -60.45 -19.17
C GLN A 769 61.70 -61.86 -19.80
N ASN A 770 61.35 -62.89 -19.02
CA ASN A 770 61.12 -64.25 -19.53
C ASN A 770 59.63 -64.55 -19.80
N LYS A 771 58.77 -63.53 -19.81
CA LYS A 771 57.32 -63.64 -20.08
C LYS A 771 56.80 -62.58 -21.06
N VAL A 772 57.63 -62.14 -22.00
CA VAL A 772 57.19 -61.45 -23.23
C VAL A 772 57.74 -62.20 -24.44
#